data_AF-A0A1G4GZM6-F1
#
_entry.id   AF-A0A1G4GZM6-F1
#
_cell.length_a   1.000
_cell.length_b   1.000
_cell.length_c   1.000
_cell.angle_alpha   90.00
_cell.angle_beta   90.00
_cell.angle_gamma   90.00
#
_symmetry.space_group_name_H-M   'P 1'
#
loop_
_entity.id
_entity.type
_entity.pdbx_description
1 polymer ?
#
loop_
_entity_poly.entity_id
_entity_poly.type
_entity_poly.pdbx_seq_one_letter_code
_entity_poly.pdbx_strand_id
1 'polypeptide(L)'
;MINDEGIYSESRSAEEKIQGSEYNGKGANESGGKPCGSQVSTDDNVSNGAASHEETDSKERDPDANDESDSPEEGGHAEKGAGEAANVGDSKEGEPKGGESKGGNSKEGNSKEGNSKEGKSQEGGSKEGDPNAEAPQTGDTPSEEAKKNVSVELLKICDALKNLGNKYFKENNYLTSLKYYTGAIDLIKKVYEVDDPVCMDLLNSISVDALPSEIPIEEEDVKMLQEFYLNSGATKKSDFISVKETDIHIYYTNRSFCHMKLENYGSSIEDIDEAIKINPLYAKAYYRKGCSFLMLSDLKSASDCFQKVLKLTKDKNSEIKLRQCKKLLFERQFQKAIELEQKMPYYETVVLDSLKIENVEAPIYDRNNLSIEFLQKVVEYISVPTQKLNKKCVCAIVLDVIKLLKELPTLVRLNLEEDETLTICGDIHGQFYDLLNIMKINGYPSETNSYLFNGDFVDRGSFSVEVIIFLFLAKLTFPHNVHLTRGNHETDNMNKLYGFLGELQEKYDEKMHVLFSDSFKFLPLAYVLNDTIFICHGGIPSKTDTTLEDIEKIDRNTEPMDEGIMTDLLWSDPNEEKGFKPSKRGIGFSFGTDITESFLKRNNLSLIIRSHEVRDEGYSIEQNGMLYTVFSAPNYCDIMKNKGAFLKFKGRSIKPKCVTFTEVKHPNVPSLKYAHNLYQNI
;
A
#
# COMPACT_ATOMS: atom_id res chain seq x y z
N MET A 1 -23.91 57.60 -18.29
CA MET A 1 -25.20 57.01 -18.73
C MET A 1 -25.34 55.74 -17.89
N ILE A 2 -26.04 55.75 -16.74
CA ILE A 2 -27.52 55.88 -16.55
C ILE A 2 -28.21 54.59 -17.08
N ASN A 3 -28.98 53.77 -16.36
CA ASN A 3 -29.33 53.63 -14.92
C ASN A 3 -28.66 52.35 -14.32
N ASP A 4 -28.50 52.12 -13.01
CA ASP A 4 -28.80 52.92 -11.79
C ASP A 4 -30.26 52.87 -11.24
N GLU A 5 -30.70 51.74 -10.62
CA GLU A 5 -31.84 51.67 -9.68
C GLU A 5 -31.58 50.67 -8.53
N GLY A 6 -31.86 51.08 -7.29
CA GLY A 6 -31.87 50.21 -6.11
C GLY A 6 -33.18 50.39 -5.31
N ILE A 7 -33.56 49.38 -4.52
CA ILE A 7 -34.71 49.45 -3.61
C ILE A 7 -34.26 49.08 -2.19
N TYR A 8 -34.68 49.92 -1.24
CA TYR A 8 -34.43 49.83 0.20
C TYR A 8 -35.64 49.20 0.93
N SER A 9 -35.44 48.84 2.20
CA SER A 9 -36.47 48.58 3.23
C SER A 9 -37.25 47.26 3.10
N GLU A 10 -37.79 46.64 4.17
CA GLU A 10 -37.97 47.08 5.57
C GLU A 10 -37.46 46.05 6.60
N SER A 11 -37.12 46.55 7.79
CA SER A 11 -36.95 45.79 9.03
C SER A 11 -38.28 45.31 9.61
N ARG A 12 -38.34 44.09 10.14
CA ARG A 12 -39.24 43.75 11.27
C ARG A 12 -38.54 42.91 12.34
N SER A 13 -38.35 43.54 13.48
CA SER A 13 -38.17 42.86 14.76
C SER A 13 -39.51 42.27 15.24
N ALA A 14 -39.43 41.18 16.00
CA ALA A 14 -40.50 40.70 16.86
C ALA A 14 -39.86 40.04 18.09
N GLU A 15 -39.72 40.83 19.16
CA GLU A 15 -39.54 40.30 20.50
C GLU A 15 -40.89 39.78 21.02
N GLU A 16 -40.84 38.78 21.92
CA GLU A 16 -41.75 38.46 23.04
C GLU A 16 -41.96 36.93 23.16
N LYS A 17 -42.08 36.27 24.31
CA LYS A 17 -41.76 36.50 25.72
C LYS A 17 -42.15 35.17 26.42
N ILE A 18 -41.27 34.69 27.30
CA ILE A 18 -41.57 34.22 28.67
C ILE A 18 -42.80 33.30 28.90
N GLN A 19 -42.52 32.03 29.19
CA GLN A 19 -42.99 31.24 30.35
C GLN A 19 -42.20 29.91 30.36
N GLY A 20 -41.74 29.33 31.46
CA GLY A 20 -41.88 29.70 32.87
C GLY A 20 -42.40 28.53 33.71
N SER A 21 -41.52 27.65 34.19
CA SER A 21 -41.86 26.69 35.27
C SER A 21 -40.62 26.32 36.08
N GLU A 22 -40.55 26.85 37.29
CA GLU A 22 -39.64 26.38 38.34
C GLU A 22 -40.05 24.98 38.80
N TYR A 23 -39.11 24.18 39.30
CA TYR A 23 -39.37 23.41 40.52
C TYR A 23 -38.12 23.38 41.39
N ASN A 24 -38.31 23.72 42.66
CA ASN A 24 -37.26 24.11 43.57
C ASN A 24 -37.31 23.25 44.84
N GLY A 25 -36.14 22.82 45.34
CA GLY A 25 -35.86 23.04 46.76
C GLY A 25 -35.46 21.86 47.66
N LYS A 26 -34.49 22.20 48.53
CA LYS A 26 -34.09 21.59 49.81
C LYS A 26 -33.19 20.35 49.69
N GLY A 27 -32.05 20.23 50.39
CA GLY A 27 -31.49 20.98 51.53
C GLY A 27 -30.96 19.96 52.57
N ALA A 28 -29.96 20.20 53.42
CA ALA A 28 -29.25 21.43 53.77
C ALA A 28 -27.93 21.12 54.55
N ASN A 29 -27.12 22.16 54.83
CA ASN A 29 -26.20 22.33 55.98
C ASN A 29 -25.00 21.37 56.18
N GLU A 30 -23.93 21.72 56.93
CA GLU A 30 -23.20 22.99 57.16
C GLU A 30 -21.92 22.68 58.00
N SER A 31 -21.11 23.69 58.32
CA SER A 31 -19.87 23.67 59.15
C SER A 31 -18.61 23.03 58.51
N GLY A 32 -17.39 23.54 58.73
CA GLY A 32 -16.98 24.77 59.43
C GLY A 32 -15.67 24.59 60.20
N GLY A 33 -14.55 25.17 59.73
CA GLY A 33 -13.27 25.14 60.47
C GLY A 33 -12.04 25.60 59.67
N LYS A 34 -11.58 26.83 59.93
CA LYS A 34 -10.20 27.33 59.70
C LYS A 34 -9.53 27.50 61.10
N PRO A 35 -8.27 27.97 61.19
CA PRO A 35 -7.02 27.38 60.70
C PRO A 35 -6.01 27.25 61.86
N CYS A 36 -4.79 26.77 61.62
CA CYS A 36 -3.65 27.07 62.52
C CYS A 36 -2.34 27.14 61.73
N GLY A 37 -1.41 27.97 62.18
CA GLY A 37 -0.11 28.14 61.55
C GLY A 37 0.95 28.67 62.52
N SER A 38 2.21 28.45 62.15
CA SER A 38 3.45 28.93 62.79
C SER A 38 4.57 28.60 61.78
N GLN A 39 5.26 29.55 61.12
CA GLN A 39 6.30 30.46 61.66
C GLN A 39 7.23 29.72 62.64
N VAL A 40 8.52 29.56 62.34
CA VAL A 40 9.68 30.43 62.68
C VAL A 40 10.93 29.56 62.39
N SER A 41 12.11 29.97 61.89
CA SER A 41 12.66 31.20 61.30
C SER A 41 14.11 30.94 60.80
N THR A 42 14.79 31.96 60.21
CA THR A 42 16.25 32.32 60.38
C THR A 42 17.36 31.29 60.08
N ASP A 43 18.53 31.61 59.51
CA ASP A 43 19.12 32.86 58.96
C ASP A 43 20.33 32.53 58.05
N ASP A 44 20.58 33.41 57.08
CA ASP A 44 21.86 34.00 56.63
C ASP A 44 23.11 33.22 56.09
N ASN A 45 23.78 33.95 55.16
CA ASN A 45 25.24 34.06 54.94
C ASN A 45 26.03 32.89 54.26
N VAL A 46 27.12 33.11 53.49
CA VAL A 46 27.56 34.26 52.64
C VAL A 46 28.76 33.85 51.73
N SER A 47 28.98 34.57 50.61
CA SER A 47 30.23 34.76 49.83
C SER A 47 31.00 33.64 49.08
N ASN A 48 31.27 33.93 47.79
CA ASN A 48 32.57 34.03 47.05
C ASN A 48 33.61 32.89 46.91
N GLY A 49 34.24 32.89 45.71
CA GLY A 49 35.51 32.21 45.36
C GLY A 49 35.32 31.20 44.21
N ALA A 50 35.63 31.42 42.93
CA ALA A 50 36.66 32.18 42.20
C ALA A 50 38.05 31.52 42.12
N ALA A 51 38.52 31.28 40.88
CA ALA A 51 39.89 30.90 40.46
C ALA A 51 40.39 29.47 40.85
N SER A 52 41.30 28.79 40.14
CA SER A 52 41.85 28.91 38.76
C SER A 52 42.89 27.79 38.51
N HIS A 53 43.19 27.47 37.24
CA HIS A 53 44.34 26.65 36.78
C HIS A 53 44.29 25.15 37.20
N GLU A 54 44.98 24.22 36.51
CA GLU A 54 46.15 24.37 35.63
C GLU A 54 46.15 23.37 34.46
N GLU A 55 46.87 23.69 33.38
CA GLU A 55 47.04 22.86 32.17
C GLU A 55 48.08 21.75 32.38
N THR A 56 48.05 20.70 31.54
CA THR A 56 49.29 20.16 30.97
C THR A 56 49.03 19.50 29.61
N ASP A 57 49.95 19.74 28.68
CA ASP A 57 49.84 19.44 27.25
C ASP A 57 50.88 18.36 26.84
N SER A 58 50.58 17.54 25.82
CA SER A 58 51.60 16.77 25.06
C SER A 58 51.05 16.01 23.83
N LYS A 59 50.93 16.76 22.72
CA LYS A 59 51.52 16.46 21.39
C LYS A 59 51.65 15.03 20.82
N GLU A 60 51.07 14.91 19.61
CA GLU A 60 51.68 14.42 18.35
C GLU A 60 52.19 12.96 18.20
N ARG A 61 51.55 12.22 17.28
CA ARG A 61 52.23 11.59 16.12
C ARG A 61 51.29 11.01 15.05
N ASP A 62 51.42 11.49 13.81
CA ASP A 62 51.18 10.71 12.58
C ASP A 62 52.43 9.84 12.26
N PRO A 63 52.32 8.80 11.40
CA PRO A 63 52.70 9.00 9.98
C PRO A 63 51.94 8.16 8.91
N ASP A 64 51.80 8.78 7.73
CA ASP A 64 51.91 8.27 6.34
C ASP A 64 51.57 6.80 5.93
N ALA A 65 50.55 6.71 5.07
CA ALA A 65 50.57 6.33 3.63
C ALA A 65 51.20 5.00 3.08
N ASN A 66 50.61 4.59 1.93
CA ASN A 66 50.92 3.47 1.01
C ASN A 66 50.53 2.05 1.52
N ASP A 67 50.12 1.07 0.70
CA ASP A 67 50.11 1.00 -0.78
C ASP A 67 49.03 0.04 -1.35
N GLU A 68 48.81 0.16 -2.66
CA GLU A 68 48.36 -0.85 -3.66
C GLU A 68 47.07 -1.71 -3.53
N SER A 69 46.63 -2.09 -4.73
CA SER A 69 45.48 -2.89 -5.14
C SER A 69 45.52 -4.37 -4.73
N ASP A 70 44.35 -5.01 -4.60
CA ASP A 70 43.97 -6.01 -5.61
C ASP A 70 42.48 -6.39 -5.64
N SER A 71 42.05 -6.95 -6.78
CA SER A 71 40.72 -7.58 -6.94
C SER A 71 40.76 -9.06 -6.56
N PRO A 72 39.61 -9.75 -6.48
CA PRO A 72 39.54 -11.00 -7.25
C PRO A 72 38.20 -11.26 -7.94
N GLU A 73 38.28 -11.57 -9.24
CA GLU A 73 37.35 -12.48 -9.90
C GLU A 73 37.76 -13.94 -9.59
N GLU A 74 36.77 -14.84 -9.54
CA GLU A 74 36.75 -16.21 -10.13
C GLU A 74 35.52 -16.94 -9.52
N GLY A 75 34.73 -17.70 -10.29
CA GLY A 75 35.10 -19.01 -10.80
C GLY A 75 34.87 -20.06 -9.69
N GLY A 76 33.84 -20.90 -9.67
CA GLY A 76 33.14 -21.54 -10.77
C GLY A 76 33.73 -22.94 -11.02
N HIS A 77 33.33 -23.95 -10.25
CA HIS A 77 33.35 -25.36 -10.68
C HIS A 77 32.50 -26.27 -9.78
N ALA A 78 32.01 -27.36 -10.36
CA ALA A 78 31.28 -28.44 -9.67
C ALA A 78 32.18 -29.64 -9.38
N GLU A 79 31.83 -30.50 -8.41
CA GLU A 79 31.53 -31.92 -8.66
C GLU A 79 31.06 -32.72 -7.41
N LYS A 80 30.60 -33.94 -7.71
CA LYS A 80 30.27 -35.12 -6.88
C LYS A 80 31.31 -35.37 -5.75
N GLY A 81 31.05 -36.12 -4.66
CA GLY A 81 29.95 -37.03 -4.31
C GLY A 81 30.48 -38.43 -3.88
N ALA A 82 30.32 -38.80 -2.60
CA ALA A 82 30.48 -40.14 -1.97
C ALA A 82 29.86 -40.04 -0.54
N GLY A 83 29.19 -41.03 0.05
CA GLY A 83 29.72 -42.31 0.56
C GLY A 83 30.24 -42.09 2.00
N GLU A 84 29.82 -42.76 3.08
CA GLU A 84 29.32 -44.14 3.26
C GLU A 84 28.24 -44.27 4.38
N ALA A 85 27.81 -45.50 4.68
CA ALA A 85 26.69 -45.84 5.56
C ALA A 85 27.11 -46.52 6.88
N ALA A 86 26.19 -46.56 7.86
CA ALA A 86 26.21 -47.54 8.95
C ALA A 86 24.77 -47.93 9.38
N ASN A 87 24.52 -49.24 9.50
CA ASN A 87 23.23 -49.85 9.85
C ASN A 87 23.02 -49.96 11.37
N VAL A 88 21.74 -49.97 11.79
CA VAL A 88 21.26 -50.75 12.95
C VAL A 88 19.89 -51.37 12.58
N GLY A 89 19.74 -52.70 12.72
CA GLY A 89 18.47 -53.42 12.58
C GLY A 89 17.65 -53.45 13.88
N ASP A 90 16.58 -54.23 14.05
CA ASP A 90 16.04 -55.33 13.25
C ASP A 90 14.59 -55.66 13.73
N SER A 91 13.76 -56.32 12.90
CA SER A 91 12.58 -57.14 13.26
C SER A 91 11.33 -56.48 13.93
N LYS A 92 10.07 -56.92 13.74
CA LYS A 92 9.46 -57.96 12.87
C LYS A 92 7.91 -57.81 12.76
N GLU A 93 7.36 -58.24 11.62
CA GLU A 93 6.06 -58.92 11.37
C GLU A 93 4.71 -58.45 11.99
N GLY A 94 3.67 -58.27 11.14
CA GLY A 94 2.30 -58.01 11.60
C GLY A 94 1.22 -57.74 10.54
N GLU A 95 1.10 -58.57 9.49
CA GLU A 95 -0.11 -58.65 8.61
C GLU A 95 -1.12 -59.69 9.19
N PRO A 96 -2.41 -59.82 8.77
CA PRO A 96 -2.94 -59.56 7.42
C PRO A 96 -4.41 -59.03 7.27
N LYS A 97 -4.85 -58.94 6.01
CA LYS A 97 -6.25 -58.82 5.48
C LYS A 97 -6.86 -57.40 5.47
N GLY A 98 -7.58 -56.98 4.43
CA GLY A 98 -7.99 -57.65 3.18
C GLY A 98 -9.47 -57.44 2.90
N GLY A 99 -9.81 -56.72 1.81
CA GLY A 99 -11.20 -56.40 1.48
C GLY A 99 -11.36 -55.72 0.12
N GLU A 100 -11.54 -56.50 -0.94
CA GLU A 100 -12.06 -56.01 -2.22
C GLU A 100 -13.58 -55.74 -2.12
N SER A 101 -14.09 -54.78 -2.88
CA SER A 101 -15.44 -54.90 -3.43
C SER A 101 -15.53 -54.27 -4.83
N LYS A 102 -16.25 -54.95 -5.73
CA LYS A 102 -16.49 -54.52 -7.12
C LYS A 102 -17.95 -54.14 -7.29
N GLY A 103 -18.18 -53.18 -8.18
CA GLY A 103 -19.26 -53.26 -9.18
C GLY A 103 -20.67 -52.86 -8.75
N GLY A 104 -21.16 -51.78 -9.33
CA GLY A 104 -22.58 -51.41 -9.37
C GLY A 104 -22.86 -50.68 -10.67
N ASN A 105 -23.43 -51.40 -11.65
CA ASN A 105 -23.68 -50.90 -13.00
C ASN A 105 -25.16 -50.50 -13.11
N SER A 106 -25.48 -49.34 -13.70
CA SER A 106 -26.81 -49.10 -14.27
C SER A 106 -26.71 -48.17 -15.48
N LYS A 107 -27.57 -48.45 -16.47
CA LYS A 107 -27.58 -47.84 -17.81
C LYS A 107 -29.05 -47.71 -18.24
N GLU A 108 -29.26 -46.92 -19.30
CA GLU A 108 -30.53 -46.68 -20.01
C GLU A 108 -31.48 -45.66 -19.32
N GLY A 109 -32.26 -44.85 -20.07
CA GLY A 109 -32.59 -44.97 -21.51
C GLY A 109 -32.72 -43.67 -22.31
N ASN A 110 -33.00 -43.85 -23.61
CA ASN A 110 -33.07 -42.84 -24.66
C ASN A 110 -34.25 -41.85 -24.54
N SER A 111 -34.12 -40.70 -25.19
CA SER A 111 -35.08 -40.31 -26.24
C SER A 111 -34.39 -39.47 -27.33
N LYS A 112 -34.92 -39.54 -28.57
CA LYS A 112 -34.46 -38.84 -29.77
C LYS A 112 -35.56 -37.89 -30.27
N GLU A 113 -35.23 -37.14 -31.32
CA GLU A 113 -36.10 -36.45 -32.29
C GLU A 113 -36.51 -35.01 -31.90
N GLY A 114 -36.65 -34.07 -32.84
CA GLY A 114 -36.72 -34.24 -34.31
C GLY A 114 -36.12 -33.11 -35.16
N ASN A 115 -36.09 -33.36 -36.48
CA ASN A 115 -35.63 -32.43 -37.52
C ASN A 115 -36.55 -31.20 -37.68
N SER A 116 -35.99 -30.12 -38.22
CA SER A 116 -36.59 -29.52 -39.43
C SER A 116 -35.51 -28.93 -40.36
N LYS A 117 -35.62 -29.25 -41.65
CA LYS A 117 -34.93 -28.61 -42.77
C LYS A 117 -36.03 -28.09 -43.70
N GLU A 118 -35.94 -26.84 -44.13
CA GLU A 118 -36.50 -26.31 -45.38
C GLU A 118 -36.02 -24.85 -45.51
N GLY A 119 -35.71 -24.30 -46.68
CA GLY A 119 -35.63 -24.91 -48.02
C GLY A 119 -34.71 -24.08 -48.93
N LYS A 120 -34.32 -24.66 -50.08
CA LYS A 120 -33.69 -23.93 -51.19
C LYS A 120 -34.74 -23.52 -52.21
N SER A 121 -34.53 -22.39 -52.86
CA SER A 121 -35.11 -22.08 -54.17
C SER A 121 -34.00 -21.68 -55.15
N GLN A 122 -34.09 -22.20 -56.37
CA GLN A 122 -33.30 -21.81 -57.54
C GLN A 122 -33.90 -20.47 -58.10
N GLU A 123 -33.40 -19.79 -59.14
CA GLU A 123 -33.06 -20.31 -60.46
C GLU A 123 -32.51 -19.20 -61.40
N GLY A 124 -31.57 -19.55 -62.30
CA GLY A 124 -31.34 -18.90 -63.62
C GLY A 124 -30.59 -17.55 -63.68
N GLY A 125 -29.78 -17.24 -64.70
CA GLY A 125 -29.24 -18.07 -65.79
C GLY A 125 -29.18 -17.37 -67.16
N SER A 126 -27.99 -16.94 -67.61
CA SER A 126 -27.71 -16.52 -69.00
C SER A 126 -26.20 -16.53 -69.32
N LYS A 127 -25.84 -16.71 -70.60
CA LYS A 127 -24.47 -16.94 -71.14
C LYS A 127 -23.93 -15.72 -71.94
N GLU A 128 -22.69 -15.89 -72.43
CA GLU A 128 -21.96 -15.08 -73.44
C GLU A 128 -21.20 -13.87 -72.87
N GLY A 129 -19.93 -13.59 -73.20
CA GLY A 129 -18.94 -14.33 -74.02
C GLY A 129 -17.52 -13.72 -73.88
N ASP A 130 -16.49 -14.46 -74.33
CA ASP A 130 -15.07 -14.03 -74.43
C ASP A 130 -14.83 -13.34 -75.80
N PRO A 131 -13.83 -12.45 -76.07
CA PRO A 131 -12.44 -12.59 -75.60
C PRO A 131 -11.61 -11.32 -75.22
N ASN A 132 -10.67 -11.54 -74.31
CA ASN A 132 -9.27 -11.06 -74.32
C ASN A 132 -8.95 -9.54 -74.37
N ALA A 133 -8.42 -9.02 -73.25
CA ALA A 133 -7.42 -7.95 -73.24
C ALA A 133 -6.54 -8.05 -71.97
N GLU A 134 -5.25 -8.33 -72.13
CA GLU A 134 -4.27 -8.31 -71.03
C GLU A 134 -4.02 -6.87 -70.55
N ALA A 135 -4.07 -6.67 -69.23
CA ALA A 135 -3.44 -5.53 -68.56
C ALA A 135 -2.84 -6.04 -67.24
N PRO A 136 -1.53 -5.84 -66.98
CA PRO A 136 -0.89 -6.36 -65.77
C PRO A 136 -1.26 -5.49 -64.57
N GLN A 137 -2.18 -5.95 -63.73
CA GLN A 137 -2.35 -5.36 -62.40
C GLN A 137 -1.29 -5.91 -61.45
N THR A 138 -0.19 -5.16 -61.38
CA THR A 138 0.64 -5.09 -60.16
C THR A 138 -0.25 -4.67 -59.00
N GLY A 139 -0.33 -5.48 -57.96
CA GLY A 139 -1.29 -5.27 -56.88
C GLY A 139 -1.12 -6.30 -55.77
N ASP A 140 0.08 -6.39 -55.19
CA ASP A 140 0.29 -7.11 -53.92
C ASP A 140 -0.46 -6.38 -52.80
N THR A 141 -1.75 -6.68 -52.63
CA THR A 141 -2.42 -6.45 -51.35
C THR A 141 -1.75 -7.36 -50.32
N PRO A 142 -1.16 -6.83 -49.23
CA PRO A 142 -0.61 -7.67 -48.17
C PRO A 142 -1.72 -8.58 -47.65
N SER A 143 -1.46 -9.89 -47.63
CA SER A 143 -2.42 -10.85 -47.07
C SER A 143 -2.72 -10.48 -45.61
N GLU A 144 -3.89 -10.85 -45.10
CA GLU A 144 -4.24 -10.59 -43.69
C GLU A 144 -3.23 -11.21 -42.70
N GLU A 145 -2.49 -12.23 -43.12
CA GLU A 145 -1.38 -12.81 -42.35
C GLU A 145 -0.15 -11.88 -42.29
N ALA A 146 0.17 -11.16 -43.37
CA ALA A 146 1.26 -10.18 -43.35
C ALA A 146 0.98 -9.04 -42.36
N LYS A 147 -0.29 -8.64 -42.20
CA LYS A 147 -0.73 -7.60 -41.25
C LYS A 147 -0.64 -8.02 -39.78
N LYS A 148 -0.56 -9.32 -39.49
CA LYS A 148 -0.53 -9.89 -38.12
C LYS A 148 0.86 -10.33 -37.68
N ASN A 149 1.88 -9.89 -38.41
CA ASN A 149 3.26 -10.25 -38.17
C ASN A 149 4.10 -9.02 -37.79
N VAL A 150 4.93 -9.19 -36.78
CA VAL A 150 5.86 -8.18 -36.24
C VAL A 150 7.17 -8.24 -37.00
N SER A 151 7.78 -7.08 -37.32
CA SER A 151 9.10 -7.07 -37.97
C SER A 151 10.22 -7.44 -36.99
N VAL A 152 11.28 -8.08 -37.49
CA VAL A 152 12.48 -8.38 -36.68
C VAL A 152 13.10 -7.11 -36.10
N GLU A 153 13.03 -6.01 -36.84
CA GLU A 153 13.54 -4.70 -36.42
C GLU A 153 12.79 -4.15 -35.20
N LEU A 154 11.46 -4.24 -35.23
CA LEU A 154 10.61 -3.88 -34.10
C LEU A 154 10.88 -4.79 -32.89
N LEU A 155 11.09 -6.09 -33.10
CA LEU A 155 11.43 -7.02 -32.03
C LEU A 155 12.77 -6.70 -31.37
N LYS A 156 13.80 -6.28 -32.12
CA LYS A 156 15.07 -5.83 -31.54
C LYS A 156 14.90 -4.59 -30.68
N ILE A 157 14.10 -3.63 -31.13
CA ILE A 157 13.79 -2.40 -30.38
C ILE A 157 13.04 -2.75 -29.09
N CYS A 158 12.04 -3.63 -29.16
CA CYS A 158 11.29 -4.07 -27.98
C CYS A 158 12.15 -4.89 -27.01
N ASP A 159 13.08 -5.70 -27.53
CA ASP A 159 14.08 -6.43 -26.73
C ASP A 159 15.05 -5.48 -26.01
N ALA A 160 15.49 -4.40 -26.69
CA ALA A 160 16.32 -3.35 -26.11
C ALA A 160 15.59 -2.56 -25.00
N LEU A 161 14.34 -2.16 -25.24
CA LEU A 161 13.47 -1.53 -24.24
C LEU A 161 13.24 -2.47 -23.03
N LYS A 162 12.96 -3.76 -23.28
CA LYS A 162 12.87 -4.79 -22.23
C LYS A 162 14.19 -4.93 -21.46
N ASN A 163 15.34 -4.75 -22.08
CA ASN A 163 16.65 -4.80 -21.41
C ASN A 163 16.93 -3.52 -20.57
N LEU A 164 16.53 -2.33 -21.01
CA LEU A 164 16.47 -1.14 -20.15
C LEU A 164 15.53 -1.35 -18.95
N GLY A 165 14.33 -1.91 -19.20
CA GLY A 165 13.40 -2.30 -18.15
C GLY A 165 14.04 -3.26 -17.13
N ASN A 166 14.80 -4.26 -17.59
CA ASN A 166 15.55 -5.18 -16.73
C ASN A 166 16.68 -4.48 -15.94
N LYS A 167 17.36 -3.46 -16.50
CA LYS A 167 18.36 -2.65 -15.78
C LYS A 167 17.71 -1.91 -14.62
N TYR A 168 16.72 -1.05 -14.91
CA TYR A 168 16.08 -0.23 -13.89
C TYR A 168 15.38 -1.09 -12.81
N PHE A 169 14.87 -2.27 -13.18
CA PHE A 169 14.36 -3.24 -12.20
C PHE A 169 15.43 -3.70 -11.19
N LYS A 170 16.66 -3.98 -11.65
CA LYS A 170 17.79 -4.37 -10.77
C LYS A 170 18.28 -3.21 -9.91
N GLU A 171 18.10 -1.98 -10.38
CA GLU A 171 18.42 -0.73 -9.66
C GLU A 171 17.31 -0.30 -8.67
N ASN A 172 16.26 -1.12 -8.53
CA ASN A 172 15.02 -0.90 -7.78
C ASN A 172 14.17 0.30 -8.25
N ASN A 173 14.46 0.86 -9.43
CA ASN A 173 13.63 1.89 -10.05
C ASN A 173 12.49 1.23 -10.84
N TYR A 174 11.43 0.83 -10.13
CA TYR A 174 10.31 0.12 -10.71
C TYR A 174 9.42 1.00 -11.62
N LEU A 175 9.40 2.32 -11.41
CA LEU A 175 8.64 3.26 -12.25
C LEU A 175 9.27 3.39 -13.65
N THR A 176 10.57 3.68 -13.74
CA THR A 176 11.30 3.72 -15.02
C THR A 176 11.35 2.33 -15.67
N SER A 177 11.42 1.26 -14.88
CA SER A 177 11.30 -0.12 -15.38
C SER A 177 9.94 -0.37 -16.06
N LEU A 178 8.84 0.04 -15.43
CA LEU A 178 7.47 -0.10 -15.94
C LEU A 178 7.25 0.75 -17.21
N LYS A 179 7.81 1.96 -17.27
CA LYS A 179 7.83 2.82 -18.47
C LYS A 179 8.40 2.07 -19.68
N TYR A 180 9.58 1.46 -19.54
CA TYR A 180 10.24 0.78 -20.66
C TYR A 180 9.56 -0.53 -21.07
N TYR A 181 9.03 -1.32 -20.13
CA TYR A 181 8.21 -2.48 -20.52
C TYR A 181 6.91 -2.08 -21.21
N THR A 182 6.28 -0.97 -20.79
CA THR A 182 5.07 -0.46 -21.42
C THR A 182 5.32 -0.03 -22.86
N GLY A 183 6.38 0.76 -23.12
CA GLY A 183 6.79 1.10 -24.49
C GLY A 183 7.04 -0.14 -25.37
N ALA A 184 7.72 -1.17 -24.84
CA ALA A 184 7.96 -2.41 -25.58
C ALA A 184 6.67 -3.20 -25.89
N ILE A 185 5.72 -3.23 -24.95
CA ILE A 185 4.42 -3.89 -25.14
C ILE A 185 3.59 -3.10 -26.16
N ASP A 186 3.43 -1.80 -25.96
CA ASP A 186 2.55 -0.94 -26.76
C ASP A 186 3.00 -0.86 -28.23
N LEU A 187 4.31 -0.93 -28.50
CA LEU A 187 4.84 -1.08 -29.87
C LEU A 187 4.31 -2.34 -30.57
N ILE A 188 4.35 -3.49 -29.90
CA ILE A 188 3.88 -4.75 -30.47
C ILE A 188 2.34 -4.75 -30.55
N LYS A 189 1.65 -4.21 -29.53
CA LYS A 189 0.19 -4.09 -29.55
C LYS A 189 -0.31 -3.20 -30.69
N LYS A 190 0.32 -2.05 -30.93
CA LYS A 190 -0.03 -1.15 -32.05
C LYS A 190 -0.05 -1.90 -33.37
N VAL A 191 0.97 -2.72 -33.65
CA VAL A 191 1.05 -3.51 -34.89
C VAL A 191 0.03 -4.64 -34.96
N TYR A 192 -0.40 -5.21 -33.83
CA TYR A 192 -1.23 -6.42 -33.81
C TYR A 192 -2.72 -6.20 -33.55
N GLU A 193 -3.11 -5.13 -32.84
CA GLU A 193 -4.50 -4.85 -32.47
C GLU A 193 -5.17 -3.79 -33.35
N VAL A 194 -4.40 -3.03 -34.13
CA VAL A 194 -4.92 -1.93 -34.96
C VAL A 194 -4.93 -2.35 -36.44
N ASP A 195 -6.11 -2.62 -36.98
CA ASP A 195 -6.33 -2.91 -38.40
C ASP A 195 -6.31 -1.60 -39.25
N ASP A 196 -5.17 -0.90 -39.27
CA ASP A 196 -4.98 0.41 -39.94
C ASP A 196 -3.72 0.41 -40.84
N PRO A 197 -3.78 0.99 -42.06
CA PRO A 197 -2.59 1.38 -42.83
C PRO A 197 -1.41 1.94 -42.03
N VAL A 198 -1.67 2.72 -40.98
CA VAL A 198 -0.67 3.29 -40.05
C VAL A 198 0.31 2.24 -39.49
N CYS A 199 -0.12 0.98 -39.33
CA CYS A 199 0.74 -0.09 -38.83
C CYS A 199 1.87 -0.46 -39.79
N MET A 200 1.61 -0.43 -41.10
CA MET A 200 2.65 -0.69 -42.12
C MET A 200 3.60 0.50 -42.23
N ASP A 201 3.08 1.73 -42.11
CA ASP A 201 3.92 2.94 -42.07
C ASP A 201 4.85 2.92 -40.86
N LEU A 202 4.33 2.59 -39.66
CA LEU A 202 5.12 2.40 -38.44
C LEU A 202 6.21 1.33 -38.62
N LEU A 203 5.88 0.16 -39.15
CA LEU A 203 6.84 -0.92 -39.38
C LEU A 203 7.94 -0.54 -40.39
N ASN A 204 7.64 0.33 -41.37
CA ASN A 204 8.57 0.80 -42.37
C ASN A 204 9.42 2.00 -41.89
N SER A 205 8.93 2.81 -40.95
CA SER A 205 9.60 4.02 -40.45
C SER A 205 10.37 3.82 -39.14
N ILE A 206 10.08 2.76 -38.37
CA ILE A 206 10.64 2.59 -37.03
C ILE A 206 12.13 2.25 -37.06
N SER A 207 12.90 2.98 -36.26
CA SER A 207 14.34 2.80 -36.06
C SER A 207 14.68 3.04 -34.59
N VAL A 208 15.76 2.44 -34.10
CA VAL A 208 16.27 2.68 -32.74
C VAL A 208 16.62 4.16 -32.50
N ASP A 209 17.00 4.89 -33.56
CA ASP A 209 17.33 6.32 -33.51
C ASP A 209 16.09 7.24 -33.65
N ALA A 210 14.92 6.68 -33.96
CA ALA A 210 13.69 7.42 -34.27
C ALA A 210 12.46 6.64 -33.79
N LEU A 211 12.34 6.49 -32.47
CA LEU A 211 11.15 5.90 -31.84
C LEU A 211 9.94 6.84 -31.89
N PRO A 212 8.70 6.30 -31.83
CA PRO A 212 7.49 7.11 -31.66
C PRO A 212 7.57 8.02 -30.43
N SER A 213 7.04 9.24 -30.53
CA SER A 213 7.12 10.26 -29.47
C SER A 213 6.46 9.85 -28.16
N GLU A 214 5.56 8.87 -28.20
CA GLU A 214 4.89 8.28 -27.05
C GLU A 214 5.79 7.36 -26.21
N ILE A 215 7.03 7.10 -26.66
CA ILE A 215 8.04 6.32 -25.93
C ILE A 215 9.26 7.23 -25.70
N PRO A 216 9.14 8.22 -24.79
CA PRO A 216 10.25 9.11 -24.49
C PRO A 216 11.40 8.31 -23.88
N ILE A 217 12.57 8.34 -24.51
CA ILE A 217 13.81 7.79 -23.96
C ILE A 217 14.55 8.95 -23.28
N GLU A 218 15.01 8.75 -22.04
CA GLU A 218 15.83 9.75 -21.36
C GLU A 218 17.19 9.89 -22.09
N GLU A 219 17.78 11.08 -22.12
CA GLU A 219 19.05 11.32 -22.85
C GLU A 219 20.18 10.37 -22.37
N GLU A 220 20.18 10.00 -21.09
CA GLU A 220 21.12 9.04 -20.50
C GLU A 220 20.97 7.61 -21.03
N ASP A 221 19.77 7.21 -21.45
CA ASP A 221 19.45 5.84 -21.86
C ASP A 221 19.68 5.59 -23.36
N VAL A 222 19.71 6.62 -24.20
CA VAL A 222 19.80 6.51 -25.67
C VAL A 222 20.98 5.63 -26.10
N LYS A 223 22.16 5.86 -25.52
CA LYS A 223 23.38 5.09 -25.84
C LYS A 223 23.24 3.61 -25.46
N MET A 224 22.60 3.32 -24.33
CA MET A 224 22.41 1.95 -23.85
C MET A 224 21.31 1.22 -24.61
N LEU A 225 20.26 1.93 -25.04
CA LEU A 225 19.25 1.42 -25.96
C LEU A 225 19.89 0.94 -27.27
N GLN A 226 20.74 1.76 -27.88
CA GLN A 226 21.48 1.40 -29.09
C GLN A 226 22.36 0.16 -28.87
N GLU A 227 23.08 0.07 -27.75
CA GLU A 227 23.91 -1.09 -27.40
C GLU A 227 23.08 -2.37 -27.23
N PHE A 228 21.95 -2.32 -26.51
CA PHE A 228 21.07 -3.48 -26.37
C PHE A 228 20.38 -3.88 -27.69
N TYR A 229 20.03 -2.92 -28.54
CA TYR A 229 19.47 -3.17 -29.86
C TYR A 229 20.49 -3.89 -30.78
N LEU A 230 21.75 -3.43 -30.79
CA LEU A 230 22.83 -4.04 -31.58
C LEU A 230 23.14 -5.47 -31.11
N ASN A 231 23.09 -5.70 -29.81
CA ASN A 231 23.33 -7.01 -29.18
C ASN A 231 22.08 -7.91 -29.11
N SER A 232 20.93 -7.49 -29.66
CA SER A 232 19.69 -8.25 -29.54
C SER A 232 19.74 -9.59 -30.28
N GLY A 233 19.31 -10.65 -29.60
CA GLY A 233 19.27 -12.01 -30.13
C GLY A 233 18.12 -12.30 -31.10
N ALA A 234 17.29 -11.31 -31.46
CA ALA A 234 16.17 -11.50 -32.39
C ALA A 234 16.65 -11.89 -33.80
N THR A 235 16.41 -13.14 -34.21
CA THR A 235 16.97 -13.70 -35.45
C THR A 235 16.05 -13.57 -36.67
N LYS A 236 16.65 -13.27 -37.83
CA LYS A 236 15.98 -13.21 -39.15
C LYS A 236 15.72 -14.61 -39.74
N LYS A 237 14.72 -15.34 -39.24
CA LYS A 237 14.18 -16.54 -39.93
C LYS A 237 13.12 -16.20 -40.97
N SER A 238 12.37 -15.14 -40.71
CA SER A 238 11.49 -14.42 -41.63
C SER A 238 11.55 -12.94 -41.24
N ASP A 239 11.26 -12.02 -42.16
CA ASP A 239 11.19 -10.59 -41.82
C ASP A 239 9.95 -10.24 -40.98
N PHE A 240 9.01 -11.18 -40.88
CA PHE A 240 7.67 -11.06 -40.32
C PHE A 240 7.36 -12.30 -39.45
N ILE A 241 6.98 -12.09 -38.18
CA ILE A 241 6.82 -13.15 -37.15
C ILE A 241 5.48 -12.98 -36.40
N SER A 242 4.73 -14.06 -36.15
CA SER A 242 3.43 -13.98 -35.46
C SER A 242 3.58 -13.63 -33.98
N VAL A 243 2.62 -12.92 -33.36
CA VAL A 243 2.68 -12.55 -31.93
C VAL A 243 2.93 -13.74 -30.99
N LYS A 244 2.42 -14.94 -31.34
CA LYS A 244 2.63 -16.19 -30.56
C LYS A 244 4.06 -16.74 -30.62
N GLU A 245 4.82 -16.31 -31.62
CA GLU A 245 6.23 -16.63 -31.80
C GLU A 245 7.15 -15.56 -31.18
N THR A 246 6.56 -14.52 -30.56
CA THR A 246 7.28 -13.45 -29.86
C THR A 246 7.36 -13.67 -28.35
N ASP A 247 8.37 -13.05 -27.73
CA ASP A 247 8.57 -13.04 -26.28
C ASP A 247 7.71 -12.00 -25.53
N ILE A 248 6.68 -11.40 -26.16
CA ILE A 248 5.81 -10.40 -25.50
C ILE A 248 5.18 -10.92 -24.19
N HIS A 249 4.90 -12.22 -24.11
CA HIS A 249 4.41 -12.87 -22.89
C HIS A 249 5.41 -12.78 -21.72
N ILE A 250 6.71 -12.73 -22.01
CA ILE A 250 7.78 -12.44 -21.03
C ILE A 250 7.75 -10.97 -20.63
N TYR A 251 7.46 -10.05 -21.56
CA TYR A 251 7.45 -8.61 -21.31
C TYR A 251 6.29 -8.26 -20.36
N TYR A 252 5.07 -8.72 -20.68
CA TYR A 252 3.92 -8.69 -19.78
C TYR A 252 4.25 -9.26 -18.41
N THR A 253 4.80 -10.49 -18.36
CA THR A 253 5.14 -11.13 -17.08
C THR A 253 6.17 -10.32 -16.29
N ASN A 254 7.09 -9.60 -16.94
CA ASN A 254 8.08 -8.74 -16.28
C ASN A 254 7.51 -7.38 -15.85
N ARG A 255 6.63 -6.74 -16.63
CA ARG A 255 5.90 -5.54 -16.22
C ARG A 255 4.98 -5.84 -15.03
N SER A 256 4.30 -6.98 -15.03
CA SER A 256 3.58 -7.54 -13.88
C SER A 256 4.44 -7.57 -12.61
N PHE A 257 5.74 -7.87 -12.71
CA PHE A 257 6.62 -7.89 -11.54
C PHE A 257 6.94 -6.48 -11.02
N CYS A 258 7.03 -5.48 -11.91
CA CYS A 258 7.10 -4.08 -11.53
C CYS A 258 5.82 -3.66 -10.82
N HIS A 259 4.66 -4.03 -11.38
CA HIS A 259 3.36 -3.84 -10.73
C HIS A 259 3.30 -4.48 -9.33
N MET A 260 3.82 -5.70 -9.13
CA MET A 260 3.90 -6.32 -7.80
C MET A 260 4.80 -5.56 -6.82
N LYS A 261 5.94 -5.01 -7.27
CA LYS A 261 6.85 -4.19 -6.44
C LYS A 261 6.30 -2.79 -6.16
N LEU A 262 5.39 -2.31 -7.00
CA LEU A 262 4.61 -1.07 -6.84
C LEU A 262 3.20 -1.35 -6.27
N GLU A 263 2.94 -2.56 -5.77
CA GLU A 263 1.68 -2.96 -5.08
C GLU A 263 0.39 -2.88 -5.93
N ASN A 264 0.57 -2.72 -7.24
CA ASN A 264 -0.47 -2.72 -8.25
C ASN A 264 -0.87 -4.17 -8.61
N TYR A 265 -1.31 -4.96 -7.62
CA TYR A 265 -1.57 -6.39 -7.78
C TYR A 265 -2.69 -6.72 -8.79
N GLY A 266 -3.67 -5.84 -8.94
CA GLY A 266 -4.70 -5.92 -9.99
C GLY A 266 -4.09 -5.79 -11.38
N SER A 267 -3.31 -4.74 -11.64
CA SER A 267 -2.61 -4.56 -12.93
C SER A 267 -1.57 -5.66 -13.20
N SER A 268 -0.93 -6.21 -12.16
CA SER A 268 -0.10 -7.42 -12.30
C SER A 268 -0.93 -8.61 -12.80
N ILE A 269 -2.11 -8.85 -12.21
CA ILE A 269 -3.03 -9.92 -12.62
C ILE A 269 -3.49 -9.75 -14.06
N GLU A 270 -3.79 -8.53 -14.51
CA GLU A 270 -4.16 -8.21 -15.89
C GLU A 270 -3.03 -8.52 -16.88
N ASP A 271 -1.81 -8.02 -16.62
CA ASP A 271 -0.62 -8.33 -17.42
C ASP A 271 -0.36 -9.85 -17.50
N ILE A 272 -0.55 -10.56 -16.40
CA ILE A 272 -0.37 -12.01 -16.33
C ILE A 272 -1.44 -12.75 -17.15
N ASP A 273 -2.68 -12.27 -17.17
CA ASP A 273 -3.72 -12.86 -18.00
C ASP A 273 -3.48 -12.64 -19.50
N GLU A 274 -2.93 -11.49 -19.92
CA GLU A 274 -2.43 -11.33 -21.30
C GLU A 274 -1.27 -12.28 -21.61
N ALA A 275 -0.30 -12.42 -20.70
CA ALA A 275 0.79 -13.38 -20.87
C ALA A 275 0.28 -14.84 -21.00
N ILE A 276 -0.76 -15.22 -20.24
CA ILE A 276 -1.36 -16.56 -20.27
C ILE A 276 -2.18 -16.77 -21.55
N LYS A 277 -2.91 -15.76 -22.06
CA LYS A 277 -3.61 -15.84 -23.35
C LYS A 277 -2.64 -16.14 -24.51
N ILE A 278 -1.45 -15.55 -24.47
CA ILE A 278 -0.42 -15.70 -25.49
C ILE A 278 0.34 -17.03 -25.33
N ASN A 279 0.76 -17.38 -24.11
CA ASN A 279 1.44 -18.64 -23.82
C ASN A 279 0.85 -19.38 -22.58
N PRO A 280 -0.17 -20.24 -22.78
CA PRO A 280 -0.83 -20.99 -21.70
C PRO A 280 0.04 -22.05 -20.99
N LEU A 281 1.28 -22.26 -21.45
CA LEU A 281 2.25 -23.18 -20.84
C LEU A 281 3.34 -22.44 -20.04
N TYR A 282 3.33 -21.11 -20.01
CA TYR A 282 4.34 -20.32 -19.31
C TYR A 282 4.14 -20.35 -17.78
N ALA A 283 4.73 -21.35 -17.12
CA ALA A 283 4.58 -21.58 -15.69
C ALA A 283 4.93 -20.35 -14.81
N LYS A 284 5.86 -19.50 -15.24
CA LYS A 284 6.26 -18.27 -14.52
C LYS A 284 5.10 -17.27 -14.39
N ALA A 285 4.23 -17.17 -15.39
CA ALA A 285 3.03 -16.32 -15.33
C ALA A 285 2.08 -16.79 -14.22
N TYR A 286 1.72 -18.08 -14.20
CA TYR A 286 0.91 -18.65 -13.12
C TYR A 286 1.54 -18.51 -11.73
N TYR A 287 2.87 -18.61 -11.62
CA TYR A 287 3.58 -18.36 -10.35
C TYR A 287 3.40 -16.91 -9.88
N ARG A 288 3.66 -15.92 -10.76
CA ARG A 288 3.43 -14.49 -10.44
C ARG A 288 1.95 -14.20 -10.17
N LYS A 289 1.01 -14.92 -10.80
CA LYS A 289 -0.44 -14.78 -10.50
C LYS A 289 -0.76 -15.26 -9.10
N GLY A 290 -0.26 -16.44 -8.74
CA GLY A 290 -0.41 -16.99 -7.40
C GLY A 290 0.18 -16.07 -6.33
N CYS A 291 1.34 -15.48 -6.60
CA CYS A 291 1.94 -14.46 -5.74
C CYS A 291 1.10 -13.16 -5.65
N SER A 292 0.50 -12.70 -6.76
CA SER A 292 -0.34 -11.48 -6.74
C SER A 292 -1.63 -11.71 -5.93
N PHE A 293 -2.30 -12.85 -6.13
CA PHE A 293 -3.45 -13.25 -5.30
C PHE A 293 -3.09 -13.47 -3.82
N LEU A 294 -1.87 -13.94 -3.53
CA LEU A 294 -1.35 -14.01 -2.17
C LEU A 294 -1.31 -12.64 -1.49
N MET A 295 -0.76 -11.61 -2.15
CA MET A 295 -0.72 -10.25 -1.58
C MET A 295 -2.13 -9.67 -1.35
N LEU A 296 -3.11 -10.10 -2.14
CA LEU A 296 -4.54 -9.78 -1.99
C LEU A 296 -5.27 -10.60 -0.92
N SER A 297 -4.59 -11.50 -0.19
CA SER A 297 -5.21 -12.48 0.71
C SER A 297 -6.23 -13.43 0.06
N ASP A 298 -6.29 -13.51 -1.28
CA ASP A 298 -7.06 -14.54 -2.00
C ASP A 298 -6.26 -15.84 -2.07
N LEU A 299 -6.20 -16.49 -0.92
CA LEU A 299 -5.56 -17.79 -0.72
C LEU A 299 -6.15 -18.89 -1.63
N LYS A 300 -7.38 -18.72 -2.14
CA LYS A 300 -8.03 -19.71 -3.01
C LYS A 300 -7.52 -19.58 -4.44
N SER A 301 -7.62 -18.39 -5.05
CA SER A 301 -7.08 -18.16 -6.39
C SER A 301 -5.55 -18.33 -6.42
N ALA A 302 -4.86 -17.99 -5.33
CA ALA A 302 -3.45 -18.32 -5.15
C ALA A 302 -3.18 -19.84 -5.19
N SER A 303 -3.97 -20.63 -4.45
CA SER A 303 -3.84 -22.09 -4.45
C SER A 303 -4.05 -22.69 -5.85
N ASP A 304 -5.07 -22.24 -6.57
CA ASP A 304 -5.37 -22.73 -7.92
C ASP A 304 -4.22 -22.40 -8.90
N CYS A 305 -3.63 -21.21 -8.77
CA CYS A 305 -2.45 -20.80 -9.54
C CYS A 305 -1.22 -21.67 -9.25
N PHE A 306 -0.85 -21.89 -7.97
CA PHE A 306 0.29 -22.75 -7.65
C PHE A 306 0.03 -24.22 -8.03
N GLN A 307 -1.20 -24.71 -7.93
CA GLN A 307 -1.55 -26.04 -8.43
C GLN A 307 -1.42 -26.13 -9.97
N LYS A 308 -1.67 -25.04 -10.71
CA LYS A 308 -1.41 -24.97 -12.15
C LYS A 308 0.08 -24.92 -12.47
N VAL A 309 0.92 -24.24 -11.68
CA VAL A 309 2.38 -24.31 -11.81
C VAL A 309 2.87 -25.75 -11.66
N LEU A 310 2.43 -26.47 -10.61
CA LEU A 310 2.83 -27.85 -10.33
C LEU A 310 2.32 -28.89 -11.38
N LYS A 311 1.38 -28.51 -12.24
CA LYS A 311 0.98 -29.30 -13.42
C LYS A 311 1.89 -29.08 -14.63
N LEU A 312 2.63 -27.97 -14.66
CA LEU A 312 3.54 -27.58 -15.75
C LEU A 312 5.02 -27.84 -15.41
N THR A 313 5.40 -27.71 -14.13
CA THR A 313 6.78 -27.85 -13.64
C THR A 313 6.82 -28.57 -12.29
N LYS A 314 8.03 -28.90 -11.81
CA LYS A 314 8.28 -29.45 -10.47
C LYS A 314 8.83 -28.38 -9.52
N ASP A 315 8.24 -27.19 -9.53
CA ASP A 315 8.71 -26.08 -8.69
C ASP A 315 8.42 -26.31 -7.19
N LYS A 316 9.48 -26.46 -6.41
CA LYS A 316 9.41 -26.69 -4.95
C LYS A 316 8.83 -25.50 -4.20
N ASN A 317 9.02 -24.27 -4.69
CA ASN A 317 8.49 -23.07 -4.03
C ASN A 317 6.96 -23.03 -4.13
N SER A 318 6.41 -23.30 -5.31
CA SER A 318 4.96 -23.46 -5.53
C SER A 318 4.36 -24.57 -4.66
N GLU A 319 5.07 -25.68 -4.44
CA GLU A 319 4.61 -26.74 -3.53
C GLU A 319 4.50 -26.25 -2.07
N ILE A 320 5.51 -25.53 -1.59
CA ILE A 320 5.52 -24.95 -0.24
C ILE A 320 4.39 -23.92 -0.10
N LYS A 321 4.30 -22.96 -1.04
CA LYS A 321 3.26 -21.92 -1.03
C LYS A 321 1.86 -22.53 -1.12
N LEU A 322 1.62 -23.55 -1.96
CA LEU A 322 0.32 -24.24 -2.05
C LEU A 322 -0.08 -24.92 -0.72
N ARG A 323 0.86 -25.59 -0.04
CA ARG A 323 0.60 -26.20 1.27
C ARG A 323 0.25 -25.14 2.32
N GLN A 324 0.97 -24.01 2.32
CA GLN A 324 0.72 -22.88 3.22
C GLN A 324 -0.64 -22.22 2.94
N CYS A 325 -1.01 -21.97 1.68
CA CYS A 325 -2.33 -21.43 1.31
C CYS A 325 -3.47 -22.33 1.83
N LYS A 326 -3.35 -23.65 1.64
CA LYS A 326 -4.34 -24.63 2.12
C LYS A 326 -4.45 -24.67 3.65
N LYS A 327 -3.32 -24.55 4.36
CA LYS A 327 -3.29 -24.43 5.82
C LYS A 327 -4.06 -23.18 6.28
N LEU A 328 -3.72 -22.01 5.74
CA LEU A 328 -4.35 -20.73 6.08
C LEU A 328 -5.85 -20.69 5.72
N LEU A 329 -6.26 -21.31 4.61
CA LEU A 329 -7.68 -21.47 4.24
C LEU A 329 -8.44 -22.31 5.27
N PHE A 330 -7.84 -23.42 5.73
CA PHE A 330 -8.43 -24.26 6.77
C PHE A 330 -8.53 -23.50 8.10
N GLU A 331 -7.47 -22.78 8.50
CA GLU A 331 -7.46 -21.95 9.71
C GLU A 331 -8.52 -20.82 9.63
N ARG A 332 -8.68 -20.15 8.48
CA ARG A 332 -9.72 -19.12 8.28
C ARG A 332 -11.15 -19.71 8.33
N GLN A 333 -11.35 -20.92 7.83
CA GLN A 333 -12.65 -21.62 7.93
C GLN A 333 -12.94 -22.08 9.37
N PHE A 334 -11.93 -22.60 10.08
CA PHE A 334 -12.02 -23.00 11.48
C PHE A 334 -12.30 -21.80 12.39
N GLN A 335 -11.59 -20.69 12.19
CA GLN A 335 -11.79 -19.44 12.91
C GLN A 335 -13.21 -18.87 12.69
N LYS A 336 -13.69 -18.82 11.45
CA LYS A 336 -15.09 -18.42 11.15
C LYS A 336 -16.13 -19.32 11.83
N ALA A 337 -15.83 -20.62 12.00
CA ALA A 337 -16.72 -21.53 12.73
C ALA A 337 -16.71 -21.26 14.25
N ILE A 338 -15.61 -20.74 14.79
CA ILE A 338 -15.49 -20.34 16.21
C ILE A 338 -16.11 -18.95 16.47
N GLU A 339 -16.00 -18.01 15.53
CA GLU A 339 -16.56 -16.64 15.64
C GLU A 339 -18.09 -16.58 15.65
N LEU A 340 -18.77 -17.67 15.31
CA LEU A 340 -20.22 -17.84 15.49
C LEU A 340 -20.61 -17.92 16.99
N GLU A 341 -19.65 -18.15 17.89
CA GLU A 341 -19.81 -17.89 19.31
C GLU A 341 -19.49 -16.42 19.61
N GLN A 342 -20.47 -15.63 20.08
CA GLN A 342 -20.22 -14.25 20.53
C GLN A 342 -19.21 -14.22 21.68
N LYS A 343 -17.94 -13.98 21.35
CA LYS A 343 -16.86 -13.78 22.30
C LYS A 343 -16.72 -12.30 22.62
N MET A 344 -16.60 -12.03 23.91
CA MET A 344 -16.30 -10.71 24.43
C MET A 344 -14.96 -10.22 23.81
N PRO A 345 -14.89 -8.99 23.27
CA PRO A 345 -13.68 -8.47 22.65
C PRO A 345 -12.48 -8.54 23.59
N TYR A 346 -11.26 -8.71 23.05
CA TYR A 346 -10.12 -9.03 23.90
C TYR A 346 -9.84 -7.89 24.88
N TYR A 347 -9.96 -6.63 24.43
CA TYR A 347 -9.78 -5.44 25.27
C TYR A 347 -10.69 -5.38 26.51
N GLU A 348 -11.87 -6.02 26.51
CA GLU A 348 -12.75 -6.08 27.69
C GLU A 348 -12.32 -7.17 28.69
N THR A 349 -11.51 -8.14 28.24
CA THR A 349 -11.02 -9.27 29.04
C THR A 349 -9.61 -9.07 29.62
N VAL A 350 -8.90 -8.00 29.25
CA VAL A 350 -7.52 -7.73 29.73
C VAL A 350 -7.52 -7.29 31.19
N VAL A 351 -7.07 -8.18 32.08
CA VAL A 351 -6.85 -7.86 33.49
C VAL A 351 -5.43 -7.32 33.71
N LEU A 352 -5.26 -6.00 33.71
CA LEU A 352 -3.97 -5.32 33.87
C LEU A 352 -3.22 -5.72 35.16
N ASP A 353 -3.93 -6.06 36.23
CA ASP A 353 -3.31 -6.48 37.50
C ASP A 353 -2.69 -7.87 37.48
N SER A 354 -3.08 -8.72 36.54
CA SER A 354 -2.38 -10.00 36.30
C SER A 354 -1.03 -9.83 35.60
N LEU A 355 -0.83 -8.69 34.93
CA LEU A 355 0.43 -8.37 34.25
C LEU A 355 1.41 -7.75 35.25
N LYS A 356 2.68 -8.11 35.13
CA LYS A 356 3.79 -7.61 35.96
C LYS A 356 4.55 -6.51 35.21
N ILE A 357 5.23 -5.67 35.99
CA ILE A 357 6.35 -4.85 35.49
C ILE A 357 7.58 -5.74 35.56
N GLU A 358 8.23 -5.95 34.42
CA GLU A 358 9.39 -6.84 34.28
C GLU A 358 10.70 -6.04 34.36
N ASN A 359 10.73 -4.86 33.73
CA ASN A 359 11.82 -3.91 33.84
C ASN A 359 11.35 -2.64 34.56
N VAL A 360 11.87 -2.38 35.76
CA VAL A 360 11.55 -1.17 36.55
C VAL A 360 12.30 0.08 36.10
N GLU A 361 13.35 -0.06 35.28
CA GLU A 361 14.09 1.07 34.69
C GLU A 361 13.38 1.65 33.46
N ALA A 362 12.59 0.82 32.78
CA ALA A 362 11.75 1.26 31.67
C ALA A 362 10.67 2.24 32.15
N PRO A 363 10.29 3.25 31.34
CA PRO A 363 9.22 4.17 31.68
C PRO A 363 7.92 3.45 32.07
N ILE A 364 7.35 3.82 33.21
CA ILE A 364 6.09 3.27 33.72
C ILE A 364 4.97 4.23 33.35
N TYR A 365 3.97 3.73 32.64
CA TYR A 365 2.80 4.52 32.22
C TYR A 365 1.89 4.81 33.42
N ASP A 366 1.67 6.10 33.69
CA ASP A 366 0.67 6.61 34.63
C ASP A 366 -0.28 7.57 33.89
N ARG A 367 -1.54 7.14 33.73
CA ARG A 367 -2.59 7.92 33.07
C ARG A 367 -2.90 9.27 33.73
N ASN A 368 -2.52 9.45 35.00
CA ASN A 368 -2.76 10.70 35.74
C ASN A 368 -1.62 11.72 35.58
N ASN A 369 -0.51 11.33 34.94
CA ASN A 369 0.70 12.13 34.84
C ASN A 369 1.30 12.03 33.41
N LEU A 370 0.46 12.30 32.41
CA LEU A 370 0.88 12.38 31.02
C LEU A 370 1.34 13.79 30.69
N SER A 371 2.53 13.90 30.10
CA SER A 371 3.13 15.17 29.69
C SER A 371 4.03 14.96 28.46
N ILE A 372 4.53 16.07 27.89
CA ILE A 372 5.50 16.01 26.80
C ILE A 372 6.83 15.37 27.25
N GLU A 373 7.26 15.64 28.49
CA GLU A 373 8.47 15.06 29.08
C GLU A 373 8.32 13.54 29.25
N PHE A 374 7.13 13.05 29.61
CA PHE A 374 6.87 11.61 29.67
C PHE A 374 6.89 10.97 28.27
N LEU A 375 6.28 11.62 27.26
CA LEU A 375 6.33 11.16 25.87
C LEU A 375 7.78 11.10 25.35
N GLN A 376 8.58 12.15 25.59
CA GLN A 376 9.99 12.20 25.20
C GLN A 376 10.82 11.13 25.92
N LYS A 377 10.61 10.92 27.22
CA LYS A 377 11.26 9.84 27.98
C LYS A 377 10.93 8.45 27.43
N VAL A 378 9.69 8.22 26.99
CA VAL A 378 9.29 6.97 26.32
C VAL A 378 9.99 6.83 24.97
N VAL A 379 10.04 7.90 24.17
CA VAL A 379 10.74 7.94 22.87
C VAL A 379 12.23 7.63 23.02
N GLU A 380 12.93 8.30 23.94
CA GLU A 380 14.36 8.10 24.20
C GLU A 380 14.66 6.63 24.55
N TYR A 381 13.81 6.02 25.38
CA TYR A 381 13.94 4.62 25.77
C TYR A 381 13.71 3.66 24.59
N ILE A 382 12.59 3.80 23.86
CA ILE A 382 12.28 2.88 22.75
C ILE A 382 13.10 3.14 21.48
N SER A 383 13.85 4.24 21.42
CA SER A 383 14.86 4.50 20.38
C SER A 383 16.09 3.58 20.48
N VAL A 384 16.26 2.84 21.58
CA VAL A 384 17.34 1.87 21.74
C VAL A 384 16.84 0.49 21.29
N PRO A 385 17.42 -0.14 20.24
CA PRO A 385 16.83 -1.35 19.61
C PRO A 385 16.66 -2.59 20.50
N THR A 386 17.35 -2.63 21.65
CA THR A 386 17.26 -3.71 22.64
C THR A 386 16.26 -3.41 23.77
N GLN A 387 15.69 -2.21 23.80
CA GLN A 387 14.75 -1.75 24.82
C GLN A 387 13.31 -1.80 24.28
N LYS A 388 12.37 -2.20 25.13
CA LYS A 388 10.94 -2.24 24.84
C LYS A 388 10.16 -1.88 26.09
N LEU A 389 9.05 -1.16 25.93
CA LEU A 389 8.20 -0.76 27.04
C LEU A 389 7.61 -2.01 27.73
N ASN A 390 7.36 -1.97 29.05
CA ASN A 390 6.74 -3.09 29.74
C ASN A 390 5.38 -3.45 29.11
N LYS A 391 5.11 -4.75 28.91
CA LYS A 391 3.84 -5.22 28.34
C LYS A 391 2.62 -4.63 29.06
N LYS A 392 2.65 -4.57 30.41
CA LYS A 392 1.58 -3.94 31.22
C LYS A 392 1.31 -2.48 30.82
N CYS A 393 2.37 -1.71 30.57
CA CYS A 393 2.26 -0.31 30.16
C CYS A 393 1.67 -0.20 28.75
N VAL A 394 2.12 -1.02 27.79
CA VAL A 394 1.55 -1.03 26.43
C VAL A 394 0.07 -1.42 26.46
N CYS A 395 -0.31 -2.46 27.20
CA CYS A 395 -1.71 -2.81 27.39
C CYS A 395 -2.52 -1.65 27.99
N ALA A 396 -2.00 -0.96 29.00
CA ALA A 396 -2.69 0.18 29.62
C ALA A 396 -2.88 1.34 28.63
N ILE A 397 -1.84 1.69 27.86
CA ILE A 397 -1.90 2.70 26.79
C ILE A 397 -2.98 2.35 25.76
N VAL A 398 -2.98 1.13 25.22
CA VAL A 398 -3.95 0.72 24.20
C VAL A 398 -5.37 0.68 24.76
N LEU A 399 -5.57 0.23 26.00
CA LEU A 399 -6.89 0.23 26.63
C LEU A 399 -7.44 1.64 26.89
N ASP A 400 -6.58 2.60 27.24
CA ASP A 400 -6.99 3.99 27.44
C ASP A 400 -7.20 4.72 26.10
N VAL A 401 -6.43 4.38 25.05
CA VAL A 401 -6.71 4.82 23.67
C VAL A 401 -8.03 4.28 23.15
N ILE A 402 -8.36 3.00 23.37
CA ILE A 402 -9.65 2.42 22.97
C ILE A 402 -10.82 3.21 23.57
N LYS A 403 -10.75 3.59 24.85
CA LYS A 403 -11.78 4.41 25.49
C LYS A 403 -11.93 5.76 24.80
N LEU A 404 -10.81 6.44 24.53
CA LEU A 404 -10.81 7.74 23.85
C LEU A 404 -11.41 7.62 22.43
N LEU A 405 -10.91 6.66 21.62
CA LEU A 405 -11.33 6.50 20.23
C LEU A 405 -12.80 6.10 20.09
N LYS A 406 -13.37 5.38 21.07
CA LYS A 406 -14.81 5.04 21.11
C LYS A 406 -15.73 6.27 21.17
N GLU A 407 -15.31 7.33 21.85
CA GLU A 407 -16.09 8.58 21.98
C GLU A 407 -16.00 9.45 20.71
N LEU A 408 -15.12 9.13 19.76
CA LEU A 408 -15.00 9.89 18.50
C LEU A 408 -16.05 9.43 17.46
N PRO A 409 -16.60 10.35 16.65
CA PRO A 409 -17.41 10.00 15.49
C PRO A 409 -16.55 9.36 14.40
N THR A 410 -17.20 8.69 13.44
CA THR A 410 -16.50 8.06 12.31
C THR A 410 -15.93 9.08 11.32
N LEU A 411 -16.61 10.24 11.19
CA LEU A 411 -16.15 11.44 10.51
C LEU A 411 -15.91 12.54 11.54
N VAL A 412 -14.66 12.98 11.73
CA VAL A 412 -14.32 14.01 12.72
C VAL A 412 -14.22 15.39 12.08
N ARG A 413 -14.89 16.40 12.63
CA ARG A 413 -14.76 17.80 12.19
C ARG A 413 -13.71 18.54 13.02
N LEU A 414 -12.80 19.23 12.35
CA LEU A 414 -11.78 20.09 12.94
C LEU A 414 -11.90 21.49 12.35
N ASN A 415 -11.92 22.50 13.20
CA ASN A 415 -11.93 23.90 12.79
C ASN A 415 -10.76 24.59 13.48
N LEU A 416 -9.91 25.27 12.71
CA LEU A 416 -8.74 25.97 13.22
C LEU A 416 -9.04 27.45 13.43
N GLU A 417 -8.66 27.98 14.58
CA GLU A 417 -8.59 29.41 14.84
C GLU A 417 -7.40 30.05 14.10
N GLU A 418 -7.39 31.38 13.97
CA GLU A 418 -6.55 32.08 12.99
C GLU A 418 -5.02 31.92 13.23
N ASP A 419 -4.60 31.71 14.47
CA ASP A 419 -3.22 31.46 14.87
C ASP A 419 -2.84 29.98 14.98
N GLU A 420 -3.81 29.07 15.08
CA GLU A 420 -3.59 27.62 15.19
C GLU A 420 -2.98 27.00 13.93
N THR A 421 -2.24 25.90 14.10
CA THR A 421 -1.66 25.14 12.99
C THR A 421 -1.95 23.65 13.11
N LEU A 422 -2.20 23.01 11.95
CA LEU A 422 -2.34 21.57 11.82
C LEU A 422 -1.32 21.05 10.81
N THR A 423 -0.55 20.04 11.21
CA THR A 423 0.38 19.32 10.34
C THR A 423 -0.21 17.96 9.99
N ILE A 424 -0.48 17.73 8.70
CA ILE A 424 -0.96 16.44 8.20
C ILE A 424 0.25 15.65 7.68
N CYS A 425 0.49 14.50 8.31
CA CYS A 425 1.41 13.47 7.85
C CYS A 425 0.61 12.37 7.14
N GLY A 426 1.18 11.83 6.06
CA GLY A 426 0.71 10.59 5.45
C GLY A 426 1.31 9.37 6.12
N ASP A 427 1.47 8.31 5.34
CA ASP A 427 1.94 6.98 5.74
C ASP A 427 3.31 7.06 6.43
N ILE A 428 3.50 6.27 7.48
CA ILE A 428 4.74 6.19 8.28
C ILE A 428 5.35 4.77 8.24
N HIS A 429 4.53 3.72 8.09
CA HIS A 429 4.95 2.33 7.88
C HIS A 429 6.14 1.88 8.75
N GLY A 430 6.03 2.05 10.07
CA GLY A 430 7.06 1.61 11.01
C GLY A 430 8.44 2.27 10.86
N GLN A 431 8.57 3.38 10.13
CA GLN A 431 9.81 4.17 10.03
C GLN A 431 9.95 5.13 11.23
N PHE A 432 10.15 4.55 12.42
CA PHE A 432 10.19 5.30 13.69
C PHE A 432 11.21 6.45 13.71
N TYR A 433 12.39 6.25 13.14
CA TYR A 433 13.45 7.27 13.15
C TYR A 433 13.13 8.46 12.24
N ASP A 434 12.40 8.23 11.14
CA ASP A 434 11.89 9.30 10.27
C ASP A 434 10.72 10.05 10.92
N LEU A 435 9.86 9.35 11.67
CA LEU A 435 8.85 10.00 12.52
C LEU A 435 9.50 10.93 13.56
N LEU A 436 10.61 10.54 14.18
CA LEU A 436 11.39 11.43 15.05
C LEU A 436 12.05 12.58 14.28
N ASN A 437 12.43 12.38 13.01
CA ASN A 437 12.91 13.45 12.15
C ASN A 437 11.81 14.49 11.85
N ILE A 438 10.56 14.07 11.63
CA ILE A 438 9.41 14.99 11.53
C ILE A 438 9.28 15.83 12.81
N MET A 439 9.37 15.20 13.99
CA MET A 439 9.33 15.92 15.28
C MET A 439 10.50 16.88 15.46
N LYS A 440 11.67 16.57 14.91
CA LYS A 440 12.85 17.46 14.90
C LYS A 440 12.67 18.65 13.96
N ILE A 441 12.00 18.47 12.82
CA ILE A 441 11.79 19.51 11.80
C ILE A 441 10.64 20.45 12.18
N ASN A 442 9.53 19.91 12.70
CA ASN A 442 8.28 20.66 12.92
C ASN A 442 7.87 20.76 14.41
N GLY A 443 8.70 20.24 15.32
CA GLY A 443 8.43 20.21 16.77
C GLY A 443 7.52 19.05 17.17
N TYR A 444 7.58 18.64 18.44
CA TYR A 444 6.64 17.67 19.00
C TYR A 444 5.20 18.22 19.02
N PRO A 445 4.18 17.35 19.16
CA PRO A 445 2.81 17.79 19.40
C PRO A 445 2.71 18.62 20.68
N SER A 446 1.83 19.63 20.65
CA SER A 446 1.50 20.48 21.80
C SER A 446 0.13 21.11 21.60
N GLU A 447 -0.36 21.86 22.59
CA GLU A 447 -1.59 22.67 22.49
C GLU A 447 -1.59 23.66 21.30
N THR A 448 -0.40 24.04 20.79
CA THR A 448 -0.22 25.00 19.69
C THR A 448 0.34 24.37 18.39
N ASN A 449 0.64 23.07 18.40
CA ASN A 449 1.24 22.36 17.27
C ASN A 449 0.48 21.02 17.07
N SER A 450 -0.66 21.11 16.40
CA SER A 450 -1.53 19.95 16.15
C SER A 450 -1.02 19.10 14.98
N TYR A 451 -1.28 17.80 15.05
CA TYR A 451 -0.91 16.80 14.06
C TYR A 451 -2.10 15.91 13.70
N LEU A 452 -2.20 15.56 12.42
CA LEU A 452 -3.05 14.47 11.93
C LEU A 452 -2.17 13.47 11.19
N PHE A 453 -2.14 12.22 11.66
CA PHE A 453 -1.48 11.12 10.97
C PHE A 453 -2.54 10.33 10.19
N ASN A 454 -2.44 10.34 8.87
CA ASN A 454 -3.52 9.93 7.98
C ASN A 454 -3.37 8.48 7.51
N GLY A 455 -3.45 7.56 8.46
CA GLY A 455 -3.34 6.10 8.26
C GLY A 455 -1.93 5.57 8.04
N ASP A 456 -1.83 4.24 8.00
CA ASP A 456 -0.66 3.45 7.64
C ASP A 456 0.56 3.76 8.52
N PHE A 457 0.36 3.56 9.82
CA PHE A 457 1.34 3.75 10.87
C PHE A 457 2.31 2.57 10.97
N VAL A 458 1.80 1.37 10.71
CA VAL A 458 2.45 0.07 10.95
C VAL A 458 2.74 -0.68 9.65
N ASP A 459 3.30 -1.88 9.80
CA ASP A 459 3.79 -2.77 8.75
C ASP A 459 4.98 -2.21 7.96
N ARG A 460 5.63 -3.07 7.18
CA ARG A 460 6.82 -2.80 6.35
C ARG A 460 8.07 -2.46 7.14
N GLY A 461 8.13 -1.30 7.76
CA GLY A 461 9.23 -0.89 8.62
C GLY A 461 9.26 -1.71 9.90
N SER A 462 10.47 -2.09 10.31
CA SER A 462 10.70 -3.01 11.43
C SER A 462 10.65 -2.36 12.83
N PHE A 463 10.05 -1.16 12.92
CA PHE A 463 9.84 -0.40 14.15
C PHE A 463 8.38 0.09 14.26
N SER A 464 7.44 -0.74 13.79
CA SER A 464 5.99 -0.44 13.83
C SER A 464 5.45 -0.33 15.25
N VAL A 465 6.00 -1.11 16.19
CA VAL A 465 5.65 -1.07 17.61
C VAL A 465 6.05 0.26 18.24
N GLU A 466 7.21 0.81 17.89
CA GLU A 466 7.68 2.10 18.41
C GLU A 466 6.85 3.27 17.85
N VAL A 467 6.53 3.23 16.55
CA VAL A 467 5.63 4.20 15.91
C VAL A 467 4.26 4.22 16.60
N ILE A 468 3.61 3.06 16.75
CA ILE A 468 2.24 3.06 17.29
C ILE A 468 2.20 3.41 18.79
N ILE A 469 3.24 3.06 19.56
CA ILE A 469 3.37 3.50 20.96
C ILE A 469 3.52 5.02 21.03
N PHE A 470 4.34 5.64 20.17
CA PHE A 470 4.46 7.10 20.08
C PHE A 470 3.11 7.75 19.75
N LEU A 471 2.44 7.30 18.69
CA LEU A 471 1.19 7.90 18.23
C LEU A 471 0.07 7.78 19.26
N PHE A 472 -0.05 6.61 19.91
CA PHE A 472 -1.05 6.38 20.95
C PHE A 472 -0.77 7.19 22.22
N LEU A 473 0.50 7.28 22.65
CA LEU A 473 0.85 8.09 23.81
C LEU A 473 0.68 9.58 23.52
N ALA A 474 1.09 10.07 22.35
CA ALA A 474 0.86 11.43 21.91
C ALA A 474 -0.65 11.76 21.82
N LYS A 475 -1.48 10.82 21.37
CA LYS A 475 -2.94 10.96 21.35
C LYS A 475 -3.56 11.04 22.75
N LEU A 476 -2.99 10.34 23.73
CA LEU A 476 -3.44 10.42 25.12
C LEU A 476 -2.98 11.70 25.83
N THR A 477 -1.75 12.16 25.57
CA THR A 477 -1.21 13.39 26.14
C THR A 477 -1.88 14.64 25.53
N PHE A 478 -2.17 14.63 24.23
CA PHE A 478 -2.75 15.76 23.50
C PHE A 478 -4.03 15.35 22.74
N PRO A 479 -5.12 15.02 23.46
CA PRO A 479 -6.33 14.43 22.87
C PRO A 479 -7.04 15.34 21.87
N HIS A 480 -6.87 16.66 21.97
CA HIS A 480 -7.46 17.65 21.08
C HIS A 480 -6.56 18.10 19.93
N ASN A 481 -5.25 17.80 19.99
CA ASN A 481 -4.26 18.28 19.01
C ASN A 481 -3.64 17.15 18.18
N VAL A 482 -3.67 15.90 18.65
CA VAL A 482 -3.24 14.73 17.87
C VAL A 482 -4.45 14.00 17.34
N HIS A 483 -4.45 13.72 16.04
CA HIS A 483 -5.52 13.09 15.29
C HIS A 483 -4.97 11.90 14.49
N LEU A 484 -5.75 10.83 14.38
CA LEU A 484 -5.34 9.57 13.76
C LEU A 484 -6.48 9.08 12.87
N THR A 485 -6.25 8.99 11.56
CA THR A 485 -7.18 8.32 10.63
C THR A 485 -6.80 6.85 10.50
N ARG A 486 -7.75 5.94 10.31
CA ARG A 486 -7.46 4.55 9.94
C ARG A 486 -6.90 4.49 8.51
N GLY A 487 -5.81 3.77 8.28
CA GLY A 487 -5.35 3.35 6.96
C GLY A 487 -5.68 1.89 6.67
N ASN A 488 -5.33 1.39 5.48
CA ASN A 488 -5.56 -0.02 5.15
C ASN A 488 -4.60 -0.96 5.89
N HIS A 489 -3.44 -0.48 6.33
CA HIS A 489 -2.52 -1.23 7.18
C HIS A 489 -2.93 -1.28 8.66
N GLU A 490 -3.92 -0.50 9.11
CA GLU A 490 -4.60 -0.72 10.39
C GLU A 490 -5.70 -1.79 10.26
N THR A 491 -5.37 -2.94 9.67
CA THR A 491 -6.27 -4.09 9.46
C THR A 491 -5.60 -5.44 9.71
N ASP A 492 -6.41 -6.38 10.18
CA ASP A 492 -6.01 -7.74 10.59
C ASP A 492 -5.40 -8.54 9.42
N ASN A 493 -5.85 -8.26 8.20
CA ASN A 493 -5.32 -8.90 7.00
C ASN A 493 -3.93 -8.36 6.65
N MET A 494 -3.72 -7.04 6.66
CA MET A 494 -2.42 -6.47 6.31
C MET A 494 -1.34 -6.82 7.36
N ASN A 495 -1.67 -6.73 8.65
CA ASN A 495 -0.72 -6.98 9.74
C ASN A 495 -0.17 -8.42 9.77
N LYS A 496 -0.97 -9.40 9.31
CA LYS A 496 -0.56 -10.80 9.13
C LYS A 496 0.44 -11.02 7.99
N LEU A 497 0.44 -10.11 7.01
CA LEU A 497 1.28 -10.20 5.81
C LEU A 497 2.59 -9.43 6.00
N TYR A 498 2.47 -8.16 6.37
CA TYR A 498 3.51 -7.14 6.12
C TYR A 498 4.38 -6.77 7.32
N GLY A 499 4.12 -7.36 8.49
CA GLY A 499 5.11 -7.47 9.57
C GLY A 499 4.63 -7.18 10.98
N PHE A 500 3.56 -6.40 11.18
CA PHE A 500 3.16 -5.93 12.51
C PHE A 500 2.77 -7.06 13.46
N LEU A 501 2.09 -8.11 12.97
CA LEU A 501 1.83 -9.31 13.77
C LEU A 501 3.13 -10.00 14.20
N GLY A 502 4.07 -10.20 13.27
CA GLY A 502 5.35 -10.85 13.57
C GLY A 502 6.22 -10.01 14.52
N GLU A 503 6.19 -8.69 14.38
CA GLU A 503 6.92 -7.77 15.25
C GLU A 503 6.35 -7.78 16.68
N LEU A 504 5.03 -7.81 16.83
CA LEU A 504 4.37 -7.98 18.12
C LEU A 504 4.59 -9.36 18.74
N GLN A 505 4.68 -10.43 17.94
CA GLN A 505 5.00 -11.77 18.41
C GLN A 505 6.45 -11.87 18.92
N GLU A 506 7.42 -11.24 18.24
CA GLU A 506 8.82 -11.18 18.68
C GLU A 506 8.98 -10.28 19.92
N LYS A 507 8.39 -9.08 19.91
CA LYS A 507 8.55 -8.11 21.00
C LYS A 507 7.70 -8.45 22.23
N TYR A 508 6.54 -9.12 22.08
CA TYR A 508 5.63 -9.44 23.17
C TYR A 508 5.01 -10.85 23.03
N ASP A 509 3.77 -10.93 22.53
CA ASP A 509 3.06 -12.17 22.19
C ASP A 509 1.86 -11.88 21.27
N GLU A 510 1.29 -12.93 20.70
CA GLU A 510 0.15 -12.88 19.77
C GLU A 510 -1.08 -12.15 20.33
N LYS A 511 -1.29 -12.15 21.66
CA LYS A 511 -2.43 -11.45 22.27
C LYS A 511 -2.30 -9.92 22.17
N MET A 512 -1.09 -9.39 22.05
CA MET A 512 -0.90 -7.96 21.78
C MET A 512 -1.47 -7.55 20.42
N HIS A 513 -1.34 -8.40 19.39
CA HIS A 513 -1.94 -8.11 18.08
C HIS A 513 -3.45 -8.00 18.17
N VAL A 514 -4.12 -8.92 18.89
CA VAL A 514 -5.58 -8.84 19.09
C VAL A 514 -5.98 -7.53 19.77
N LEU A 515 -5.20 -7.07 20.77
CA LEU A 515 -5.46 -5.81 21.46
C LEU A 515 -5.26 -4.57 20.57
N PHE A 516 -4.23 -4.57 19.71
CA PHE A 516 -4.00 -3.49 18.74
C PHE A 516 -5.05 -3.50 17.61
N SER A 517 -5.39 -4.68 17.06
CA SER A 517 -6.49 -4.87 16.11
C SER A 517 -7.81 -4.31 16.65
N ASP A 518 -8.15 -4.62 17.90
CA ASP A 518 -9.32 -4.05 18.55
C ASP A 518 -9.24 -2.52 18.68
N SER A 519 -8.06 -1.92 18.88
CA SER A 519 -7.91 -0.45 18.88
C SER A 519 -8.03 0.19 17.50
N PHE A 520 -7.53 -0.48 16.45
CA PHE A 520 -7.58 0.00 15.07
C PHE A 520 -9.02 0.11 14.56
N LYS A 521 -9.92 -0.77 15.00
CA LYS A 521 -11.35 -0.74 14.69
C LYS A 521 -12.07 0.53 15.19
N PHE A 522 -11.52 1.24 16.18
CA PHE A 522 -12.11 2.49 16.69
C PHE A 522 -11.52 3.76 16.07
N LEU A 523 -10.46 3.68 15.25
CA LEU A 523 -9.89 4.84 14.55
C LEU A 523 -10.92 5.47 13.59
N PRO A 524 -11.13 6.80 13.60
CA PRO A 524 -11.94 7.50 12.61
C PRO A 524 -11.51 7.18 11.16
N LEU A 525 -12.48 7.15 10.24
CA LEU A 525 -12.23 6.82 8.83
C LEU A 525 -11.91 8.05 7.98
N ALA A 526 -12.36 9.23 8.41
CA ALA A 526 -12.11 10.49 7.72
C ALA A 526 -12.20 11.70 8.66
N TYR A 527 -11.65 12.82 8.20
CA TYR A 527 -11.73 14.13 8.84
C TYR A 527 -12.26 15.18 7.87
N VAL A 528 -12.91 16.22 8.40
CA VAL A 528 -13.23 17.45 7.66
C VAL A 528 -12.57 18.63 8.38
N LEU A 529 -11.66 19.31 7.69
CA LEU A 529 -10.96 20.49 8.18
C LEU A 529 -11.63 21.77 7.65
N ASN A 530 -11.90 22.72 8.54
CA ASN A 530 -12.50 24.03 8.24
C ASN A 530 -13.78 23.94 7.41
N ASP A 531 -14.59 22.90 7.63
CA ASP A 531 -15.80 22.50 6.89
C ASP A 531 -15.66 22.48 5.34
N THR A 532 -14.42 22.46 4.81
CA THR A 532 -14.13 22.66 3.37
C THR A 532 -13.11 21.68 2.80
N ILE A 533 -12.30 21.02 3.64
CA ILE A 533 -11.23 20.12 3.22
C ILE A 533 -11.53 18.72 3.77
N PHE A 534 -11.75 17.74 2.90
CA PHE A 534 -11.96 16.35 3.30
C PHE A 534 -10.64 15.58 3.31
N ILE A 535 -10.44 14.76 4.34
CA ILE A 535 -9.19 14.04 4.59
C ILE A 535 -9.54 12.57 4.86
N CYS A 536 -8.97 11.66 4.08
CA CYS A 536 -9.13 10.21 4.22
C CYS A 536 -7.80 9.53 3.86
N HIS A 537 -7.54 8.29 4.29
CA HIS A 537 -6.29 7.63 3.92
C HIS A 537 -6.24 7.26 2.42
N GLY A 538 -7.20 6.46 1.95
CA GLY A 538 -7.33 5.98 0.58
C GLY A 538 -7.95 7.04 -0.34
N GLY A 539 -9.27 7.00 -0.56
CA GLY A 539 -9.91 7.90 -1.51
C GLY A 539 -11.38 8.16 -1.22
N ILE A 540 -12.09 8.74 -2.18
CA ILE A 540 -13.55 8.93 -2.07
C ILE A 540 -14.29 7.60 -2.24
N PRO A 541 -15.62 7.54 -1.98
CA PRO A 541 -16.43 6.33 -2.15
C PRO A 541 -16.94 6.09 -3.58
N SER A 542 -17.11 4.82 -3.97
CA SER A 542 -17.56 4.38 -5.31
C SER A 542 -18.99 4.78 -5.62
N LYS A 543 -19.80 4.81 -4.57
CA LYS A 543 -21.21 5.17 -4.60
C LYS A 543 -21.34 6.69 -4.78
N THR A 544 -21.56 7.14 -6.02
CA THR A 544 -21.44 8.56 -6.43
C THR A 544 -22.34 9.56 -5.70
N ASP A 545 -23.41 9.11 -5.06
CA ASP A 545 -24.33 9.94 -4.27
C ASP A 545 -23.91 10.09 -2.79
N THR A 546 -22.81 9.47 -2.37
CA THR A 546 -22.35 9.46 -0.96
C THR A 546 -22.13 10.87 -0.42
N THR A 547 -22.73 11.13 0.74
CA THR A 547 -22.61 12.36 1.51
C THR A 547 -21.68 12.18 2.71
N LEU A 548 -21.24 13.29 3.31
CA LEU A 548 -20.53 13.27 4.60
C LEU A 548 -21.35 12.59 5.70
N GLU A 549 -22.67 12.73 5.70
CA GLU A 549 -23.52 12.04 6.69
C GLU A 549 -23.52 10.52 6.51
N ASP A 550 -23.42 10.02 5.28
CA ASP A 550 -23.34 8.57 5.01
C ASP A 550 -22.04 7.99 5.55
N ILE A 551 -20.94 8.76 5.48
CA ILE A 551 -19.64 8.40 6.08
C ILE A 551 -19.72 8.43 7.61
N GLU A 552 -20.36 9.45 8.18
CA GLU A 552 -20.53 9.60 9.63
C GLU A 552 -21.36 8.46 10.26
N LYS A 553 -22.33 7.91 9.51
CA LYS A 553 -23.20 6.79 9.92
C LYS A 553 -22.54 5.40 9.84
N ILE A 554 -21.31 5.28 9.36
CA ILE A 554 -20.61 3.98 9.28
C ILE A 554 -20.26 3.48 10.69
N ASP A 555 -20.75 2.29 11.04
CA ASP A 555 -20.18 1.52 12.14
C ASP A 555 -18.81 0.98 11.72
N ARG A 556 -17.77 1.70 12.15
CA ARG A 556 -16.37 1.42 11.82
C ARG A 556 -15.75 0.30 12.67
N ASN A 557 -16.45 -0.19 13.69
CA ASN A 557 -15.93 -1.18 14.65
C ASN A 557 -15.95 -2.62 14.08
N THR A 558 -15.35 -2.78 12.91
CA THR A 558 -15.24 -4.01 12.14
C THR A 558 -13.94 -4.01 11.34
N GLU A 559 -13.55 -5.15 10.80
CA GLU A 559 -12.64 -5.16 9.66
C GLU A 559 -13.39 -4.68 8.41
N PRO A 560 -12.71 -3.99 7.47
CA PRO A 560 -13.31 -3.62 6.20
C PRO A 560 -13.71 -4.87 5.40
N MET A 561 -14.81 -4.77 4.68
CA MET A 561 -15.31 -5.83 3.79
C MET A 561 -14.58 -5.78 2.44
N ASP A 562 -14.85 -6.73 1.55
CA ASP A 562 -14.28 -6.76 0.21
C ASP A 562 -14.79 -5.57 -0.67
N GLU A 563 -15.92 -4.96 -0.31
CA GLU A 563 -16.54 -3.80 -0.98
C GLU A 563 -17.25 -2.83 0.00
N GLY A 564 -17.46 -1.59 -0.43
CA GLY A 564 -18.30 -0.60 0.28
C GLY A 564 -17.53 0.62 0.80
N ILE A 565 -18.27 1.64 1.29
CA ILE A 565 -17.73 2.98 1.61
C ILE A 565 -16.49 2.93 2.52
N MET A 566 -16.50 2.09 3.56
CA MET A 566 -15.35 1.93 4.46
C MET A 566 -14.11 1.40 3.73
N THR A 567 -14.27 0.41 2.86
CA THR A 567 -13.18 -0.15 2.05
C THR A 567 -12.68 0.88 1.05
N ASP A 568 -13.60 1.60 0.41
CA ASP A 568 -13.28 2.65 -0.56
C ASP A 568 -12.44 3.78 0.05
N LEU A 569 -12.79 4.22 1.27
CA LEU A 569 -12.08 5.24 2.06
C LEU A 569 -10.64 4.83 2.43
N LEU A 570 -10.35 3.53 2.45
CA LEU A 570 -9.04 2.97 2.81
C LEU A 570 -8.19 2.54 1.59
N TRP A 571 -8.81 2.25 0.43
CA TRP A 571 -8.14 1.58 -0.69
C TRP A 571 -8.22 2.28 -2.06
N SER A 572 -9.04 3.31 -2.22
CA SER A 572 -9.26 3.91 -3.55
C SER A 572 -8.16 4.92 -3.92
N ASP A 573 -7.76 4.94 -5.19
CA ASP A 573 -6.71 5.82 -5.72
C ASP A 573 -7.25 6.84 -6.74
N PRO A 574 -6.68 8.06 -6.83
CA PRO A 574 -6.97 8.96 -7.93
C PRO A 574 -6.52 8.37 -9.29
N ASN A 575 -7.19 8.80 -10.35
CA ASN A 575 -6.87 8.48 -11.74
C ASN A 575 -6.93 9.74 -12.61
N GLU A 576 -6.18 9.76 -13.71
CA GLU A 576 -6.17 10.87 -14.66
C GLU A 576 -7.41 10.85 -15.58
N GLU A 577 -7.76 9.66 -16.08
CA GLU A 577 -8.95 9.48 -16.94
C GLU A 577 -10.25 9.54 -16.13
N LYS A 578 -11.31 10.03 -16.80
CA LYS A 578 -12.64 10.24 -16.22
C LYS A 578 -13.37 8.95 -15.83
N GLY A 579 -14.31 9.08 -14.91
CA GLY A 579 -15.14 7.99 -14.42
C GLY A 579 -14.44 7.13 -13.36
N PHE A 580 -14.98 5.93 -13.12
CA PHE A 580 -14.33 4.91 -12.30
C PHE A 580 -13.65 3.86 -13.17
N LYS A 581 -12.53 3.33 -12.66
CA LYS A 581 -11.87 2.13 -13.19
C LYS A 581 -11.66 1.09 -12.08
N PRO A 582 -11.48 -0.20 -12.42
CA PRO A 582 -10.98 -1.19 -11.47
C PRO A 582 -9.70 -0.69 -10.79
N SER A 583 -9.56 -0.92 -9.49
CA SER A 583 -8.33 -0.54 -8.79
C SER A 583 -7.14 -1.33 -9.31
N LYS A 584 -6.06 -0.62 -9.62
CA LYS A 584 -4.74 -1.21 -9.90
C LYS A 584 -4.26 -2.11 -8.77
N ARG A 585 -4.74 -1.92 -7.54
CA ARG A 585 -4.44 -2.75 -6.36
C ARG A 585 -5.24 -4.05 -6.32
N GLY A 586 -6.35 -4.15 -7.05
CA GLY A 586 -7.27 -5.30 -7.02
C GLY A 586 -8.33 -5.25 -5.90
N ILE A 587 -8.38 -4.18 -5.12
CA ILE A 587 -9.41 -3.87 -4.11
C ILE A 587 -9.70 -2.36 -4.14
N GLY A 588 -10.95 -1.97 -3.88
CA GLY A 588 -11.43 -0.61 -4.15
C GLY A 588 -11.49 -0.31 -5.65
N PHE A 589 -11.36 0.96 -6.02
CA PHE A 589 -11.38 1.43 -7.41
C PHE A 589 -10.37 2.56 -7.62
N SER A 590 -10.22 3.03 -8.86
CA SER A 590 -9.61 4.34 -9.13
C SER A 590 -10.58 5.32 -9.78
N PHE A 591 -10.44 6.62 -9.49
CA PHE A 591 -11.44 7.65 -9.82
C PHE A 591 -10.88 8.87 -10.52
N GLY A 592 -11.56 9.26 -11.60
CA GLY A 592 -11.24 10.44 -12.39
C GLY A 592 -11.62 11.77 -11.74
N THR A 593 -11.08 12.84 -12.34
CA THR A 593 -11.30 14.24 -11.90
C THR A 593 -12.79 14.61 -11.81
N ASP A 594 -13.63 14.09 -12.69
CA ASP A 594 -15.09 14.33 -12.72
C ASP A 594 -15.83 13.74 -11.51
N ILE A 595 -15.35 12.62 -10.96
CA ILE A 595 -15.88 12.03 -9.73
C ILE A 595 -15.50 12.91 -8.53
N THR A 596 -14.25 13.39 -8.48
CA THR A 596 -13.77 14.34 -7.45
C THR A 596 -14.55 15.65 -7.47
N GLU A 597 -14.76 16.26 -8.65
CA GLU A 597 -15.61 17.44 -8.82
C GLU A 597 -17.04 17.20 -8.29
N SER A 598 -17.63 16.04 -8.61
CA SER A 598 -18.97 15.65 -8.15
C SER A 598 -19.04 15.48 -6.63
N PHE A 599 -18.07 14.80 -6.03
CA PHE A 599 -18.01 14.57 -4.59
C PHE A 599 -17.82 15.87 -3.80
N LEU A 600 -16.87 16.72 -4.22
CA LEU A 600 -16.59 18.01 -3.61
C LEU A 600 -17.81 18.93 -3.68
N LYS A 601 -18.39 19.09 -4.88
CA LYS A 601 -19.57 19.93 -5.09
C LYS A 601 -20.79 19.48 -4.28
N ARG A 602 -21.05 18.17 -4.18
CA ARG A 602 -22.17 17.60 -3.42
C ARG A 602 -22.05 17.89 -1.92
N ASN A 603 -20.84 17.84 -1.40
CA ASN A 603 -20.56 17.96 0.04
C ASN A 603 -20.14 19.37 0.47
N ASN A 604 -20.20 20.36 -0.45
CA ASN A 604 -19.76 21.75 -0.23
C ASN A 604 -18.29 21.86 0.22
N LEU A 605 -17.42 21.04 -0.37
CA LEU A 605 -15.98 20.99 -0.12
C LEU A 605 -15.20 21.61 -1.28
N SER A 606 -13.95 21.97 -1.04
CA SER A 606 -13.02 22.52 -2.04
C SER A 606 -11.76 21.69 -2.27
N LEU A 607 -11.41 20.77 -1.37
CA LEU A 607 -10.16 20.01 -1.44
C LEU A 607 -10.29 18.61 -0.82
N ILE A 608 -9.57 17.65 -1.39
CA ILE A 608 -9.32 16.31 -0.83
C ILE A 608 -7.84 16.19 -0.47
N ILE A 609 -7.55 15.65 0.71
CA ILE A 609 -6.20 15.25 1.13
C ILE A 609 -6.21 13.76 1.42
N ARG A 610 -5.23 13.04 0.86
CA ARG A 610 -5.08 11.60 1.05
C ARG A 610 -3.62 11.15 1.10
N SER A 611 -3.38 9.87 1.38
CA SER A 611 -2.04 9.31 1.55
C SER A 611 -1.83 8.09 0.64
N HIS A 612 -1.53 6.89 1.15
CA HIS A 612 -1.69 5.56 0.51
C HIS A 612 -0.85 5.26 -0.76
N GLU A 613 -0.27 6.27 -1.41
CA GLU A 613 0.61 6.15 -2.55
C GLU A 613 1.93 6.87 -2.30
N VAL A 614 3.03 6.14 -2.50
CA VAL A 614 4.38 6.70 -2.56
C VAL A 614 4.45 7.76 -3.68
N ARG A 615 5.03 8.92 -3.38
CA ARG A 615 5.32 9.99 -4.35
C ARG A 615 6.77 10.41 -4.20
N ASP A 616 7.47 10.62 -5.32
CA ASP A 616 8.92 10.85 -5.35
C ASP A 616 9.37 12.06 -4.51
N GLU A 617 8.57 13.15 -4.53
CA GLU A 617 8.79 14.35 -3.70
C GLU A 617 8.08 14.29 -2.34
N GLY A 618 7.54 13.13 -1.94
CA GLY A 618 6.74 12.94 -0.74
C GLY A 618 5.31 13.49 -0.82
N TYR A 619 4.97 14.21 -1.88
CA TYR A 619 3.60 14.67 -2.14
C TYR A 619 3.34 14.89 -3.63
N SER A 620 2.07 14.96 -4.02
CA SER A 620 1.63 15.40 -5.35
C SER A 620 0.37 16.26 -5.27
N ILE A 621 0.23 17.18 -6.24
CA ILE A 621 -0.97 18.01 -6.44
C ILE A 621 -1.63 17.51 -7.72
N GLU A 622 -2.84 16.99 -7.59
CA GLU A 622 -3.51 16.19 -8.62
C GLU A 622 -4.89 16.76 -8.96
N GLN A 623 -5.48 16.29 -10.06
CA GLN A 623 -6.86 16.59 -10.47
C GLN A 623 -7.16 18.10 -10.39
N ASN A 624 -6.40 18.90 -11.13
CA ASN A 624 -6.49 20.37 -11.18
C ASN A 624 -6.32 21.10 -9.82
N GLY A 625 -5.66 20.45 -8.85
CA GLY A 625 -5.43 20.99 -7.50
C GLY A 625 -6.57 20.77 -6.53
N MET A 626 -7.55 19.93 -6.89
CA MET A 626 -8.64 19.49 -6.01
C MET A 626 -8.26 18.31 -5.12
N LEU A 627 -7.15 17.62 -5.41
CA LEU A 627 -6.64 16.50 -4.61
C LEU A 627 -5.15 16.68 -4.31
N TYR A 628 -4.76 16.40 -3.07
CA TYR A 628 -3.37 16.34 -2.63
C TYR A 628 -3.10 14.93 -2.09
N THR A 629 -2.05 14.28 -2.58
CA THR A 629 -1.50 13.06 -1.99
C THR A 629 -0.28 13.43 -1.15
N VAL A 630 -0.16 12.93 0.08
CA VAL A 630 1.01 13.13 0.96
C VAL A 630 1.49 11.79 1.53
N PHE A 631 2.80 11.59 1.55
CA PHE A 631 3.45 10.36 1.98
C PHE A 631 4.65 10.71 2.88
N SER A 632 4.68 10.17 4.11
CA SER A 632 5.62 10.63 5.15
C SER A 632 6.73 9.62 5.48
N ALA A 633 6.85 8.53 4.72
CA ALA A 633 7.94 7.56 4.80
C ALA A 633 8.99 7.80 3.69
N PRO A 634 10.09 8.54 3.95
CA PRO A 634 11.17 8.73 2.97
C PRO A 634 11.96 7.43 2.75
N ASN A 635 12.56 7.28 1.56
CA ASN A 635 13.26 6.07 1.11
C ASN A 635 12.51 4.78 1.47
N TYR A 636 11.22 4.73 1.13
CA TYR A 636 10.30 3.70 1.60
C TYR A 636 10.82 2.27 1.38
N CYS A 637 10.67 1.44 2.41
CA CYS A 637 11.19 0.07 2.48
C CYS A 637 12.71 -0.06 2.21
N ASP A 638 13.49 0.98 2.50
CA ASP A 638 14.94 1.09 2.29
C ASP A 638 15.38 1.08 0.80
N ILE A 639 14.44 1.11 -0.15
CA ILE A 639 14.70 0.88 -1.59
C ILE A 639 14.13 1.93 -2.54
N MET A 640 13.06 2.63 -2.17
CA MET A 640 12.28 3.47 -3.10
C MET A 640 12.93 4.84 -3.39
N LYS A 641 13.83 5.33 -2.53
CA LYS A 641 14.56 6.61 -2.66
C LYS A 641 13.69 7.87 -2.80
N ASN A 642 12.39 7.78 -2.54
CA ASN A 642 11.48 8.92 -2.48
C ASN A 642 11.80 9.82 -1.28
N LYS A 643 11.44 11.10 -1.37
CA LYS A 643 11.34 11.97 -0.20
C LYS A 643 10.08 11.65 0.60
N GLY A 644 10.07 12.06 1.87
CA GLY A 644 8.86 12.18 2.68
C GLY A 644 8.37 13.63 2.65
N ALA A 645 7.09 13.86 2.88
CA ALA A 645 6.56 15.19 3.09
C ALA A 645 5.47 15.22 4.18
N PHE A 646 5.17 16.42 4.67
CA PHE A 646 3.98 16.73 5.46
C PHE A 646 3.36 18.05 5.00
N LEU A 647 2.05 18.20 5.21
CA LEU A 647 1.27 19.36 4.79
C LEU A 647 0.94 20.23 6.02
N LYS A 648 1.37 21.50 6.05
CA LYS A 648 1.09 22.41 7.16
C LYS A 648 0.01 23.44 6.81
N PHE A 649 -1.09 23.40 7.55
CA PHE A 649 -2.16 24.39 7.55
C PHE A 649 -1.97 25.39 8.69
N LYS A 650 -2.46 26.61 8.49
CA LYS A 650 -2.62 27.64 9.51
C LYS A 650 -4.00 28.27 9.37
N GLY A 651 -4.76 28.33 10.46
CA GLY A 651 -6.13 28.83 10.50
C GLY A 651 -6.97 28.34 9.31
N ARG A 652 -7.68 29.26 8.67
CA ARG A 652 -8.60 28.98 7.55
C ARG A 652 -7.94 28.97 6.16
N SER A 653 -6.65 28.61 6.08
CA SER A 653 -5.99 28.44 4.78
C SER A 653 -6.62 27.31 3.97
N ILE A 654 -7.03 27.61 2.73
CA ILE A 654 -7.57 26.62 1.78
C ILE A 654 -6.47 25.78 1.07
N LYS A 655 -5.20 26.09 1.30
CA LYS A 655 -4.04 25.36 0.74
C LYS A 655 -2.98 25.12 1.80
N PRO A 656 -2.32 23.95 1.80
CA PRO A 656 -1.21 23.68 2.71
C PRO A 656 0.10 24.32 2.23
N LYS A 657 0.99 24.62 3.17
CA LYS A 657 2.43 24.65 2.89
C LYS A 657 2.94 23.21 2.87
N CYS A 658 3.43 22.75 1.74
CA CYS A 658 4.08 21.44 1.62
C CYS A 658 5.52 21.55 2.15
N VAL A 659 5.97 20.60 2.98
CA VAL A 659 7.34 20.54 3.52
C VAL A 659 7.90 19.15 3.29
N THR A 660 9.00 19.08 2.54
CA THR A 660 9.68 17.82 2.17
C THR A 660 10.90 17.55 3.03
N PHE A 661 11.23 16.28 3.25
CA PHE A 661 12.40 15.81 3.98
C PHE A 661 12.93 14.50 3.40
N THR A 662 14.19 14.18 3.69
CA THR A 662 14.83 12.91 3.34
C THR A 662 14.92 11.98 4.55
N GLU A 663 15.25 10.73 4.29
CA GLU A 663 15.43 9.68 5.28
C GLU A 663 16.58 9.98 6.26
N VAL A 664 16.48 9.42 7.45
CA VAL A 664 17.56 9.41 8.44
C VAL A 664 18.09 8.01 8.70
N LYS A 665 19.32 7.92 9.21
CA LYS A 665 19.91 6.63 9.61
C LYS A 665 19.11 6.01 10.75
N HIS A 666 18.69 4.77 10.55
CA HIS A 666 18.10 3.90 11.55
C HIS A 666 19.03 2.71 11.85
N PRO A 667 18.79 1.93 12.92
CA PRO A 667 19.52 0.69 13.20
C PRO A 667 19.38 -0.32 12.07
N ASN A 668 20.40 -1.18 11.91
CA ASN A 668 20.44 -2.20 10.86
C ASN A 668 19.47 -3.37 11.12
N VAL A 669 18.18 -3.09 10.92
CA VAL A 669 17.07 -4.04 10.98
C VAL A 669 16.31 -3.83 9.66
N PRO A 670 16.40 -4.76 8.69
CA PRO A 670 15.87 -4.52 7.35
C PRO A 670 14.35 -4.40 7.36
N SER A 671 13.79 -3.63 6.43
CA SER A 671 12.36 -3.65 6.13
C SER A 671 11.85 -5.09 5.86
N LEU A 672 10.59 -5.34 6.20
CA LEU A 672 9.90 -6.64 6.11
C LEU A 672 10.54 -7.79 6.91
N LYS A 673 11.47 -7.54 7.85
CA LYS A 673 12.07 -8.59 8.72
C LYS A 673 11.03 -9.50 9.36
N TYR A 674 9.92 -8.92 9.83
CA TYR A 674 8.85 -9.62 10.54
C TYR A 674 7.67 -10.03 9.63
N ALA A 675 7.72 -9.72 8.34
CA ALA A 675 6.70 -10.11 7.38
C ALA A 675 6.64 -11.64 7.24
N HIS A 676 5.44 -12.19 7.07
CA HIS A 676 5.23 -13.64 7.15
C HIS A 676 5.92 -14.38 5.99
N ASN A 677 6.63 -15.48 6.28
CA ASN A 677 7.53 -16.18 5.35
C ASN A 677 6.92 -16.63 4.00
N LEU A 678 5.59 -16.75 3.90
CA LEU A 678 4.87 -17.00 2.64
C LEU A 678 5.00 -15.83 1.64
N TYR A 679 5.25 -14.62 2.15
CA TYR A 679 5.31 -13.36 1.40
C TYR A 679 6.75 -12.83 1.27
N GLN A 680 7.66 -13.28 2.13
CA GLN A 680 9.09 -13.15 1.88
C GLN A 680 9.47 -13.85 0.57
N ASN A 681 10.36 -13.22 -0.21
CA ASN A 681 10.79 -13.69 -1.54
C ASN A 681 9.65 -13.79 -2.59
N ILE A 682 8.62 -12.94 -2.47
CA ILE A 682 7.70 -12.60 -3.57
C ILE A 682 8.29 -11.43 -4.39
#